data_AF-A0A966WWK3-F1
#
_entry.id   AF-A0A966WWK3-F1
#
_cell.length_a   1.000
_cell.length_b   1.000
_cell.length_c   1.000
_cell.angle_alpha   90.00
_cell.angle_beta   90.00
_cell.angle_gamma   90.00
#
_symmetry.space_group_name_H-M   'P 1'
#
loop_
_entity.id
_entity.type
_entity.pdbx_description
1 polymer ?
#
loop_
_entity_poly.entity_id
_entity_poly.type
_entity_poly.pdbx_seq_one_letter_code
_entity_poly.pdbx_strand_id
1 'polypeptide(L)'
;TGIEEDRENGLATVEAIRMIRENLPGVHVVLGVSNVSFGLSPAARIVLNSVFLHDCCQAGMDAAIVSPAKILPLAKISEEHQQVCRDLIHDRRRFENGVCVYDPLTELTKLFEGVSAKEARASGPQLSDLPIEERLKQHIIDGERIGLEDALKIGLEHYQPLEIINTFLLDGMKVVGELFGSGQMQLPFVLQSAETMKSAVAFLEPLMDKLEGAEAGQRSGKARFLIATVKGDVHDIGKNLVDIILTNNGYEVINLGIKQPVEAIIEAQRQHNADCIAMSGLLVKSTAFMKDNLEAFNDAGISVPVILGGAALTPRFVNKDCREVYRGQVIYGRDAFADLRFMDAYVAARDAGQWDNQAGFLGGAPEGLGLDAAAGPDTAGEPVTAAPAAAETTAASTTPNDHRSEAVPEEPALQPPFWGSHVLTEAEIPLEEVFAYLDRNALFAGQWQLRKAQGQSREDYEAMLAEKAEPVLQQWMERCMAEQLLTPRVAYGYYPCGREGNSLVVFDPANLQAGDAPSKGSRELGRFALPRQRSGNRYCIADFYRDASTDGEGRLQPTDVLPMQAVTMGERATAFARELFQGDRYSDYLYFHGLGVQMAEALAEWVHARIRRDLGFADPVGMPLRDVLAQRYRGSRYSFGYPACPNVADSRQQLAWLAADRIGLSMDDSDQLEPEQSTTALVALHSQARYFSA
;
A
#
# COMPACT_ATOMS: atom_id res chain seq x y z
N THR A 1 44.88 -13.70 -0.47
CA THR A 1 45.97 -12.80 -0.93
C THR A 1 47.12 -13.55 -1.60
N GLY A 2 47.31 -14.86 -1.34
CA GLY A 2 48.40 -15.65 -1.94
C GLY A 2 49.76 -15.43 -1.28
N ILE A 3 49.82 -14.55 -0.27
CA ILE A 3 50.98 -14.31 0.60
C ILE A 3 51.06 -15.48 1.58
N GLU A 4 52.25 -16.05 1.76
CA GLU A 4 52.45 -17.26 2.58
C GLU A 4 52.00 -17.06 4.03
N GLU A 5 52.27 -15.88 4.59
CA GLU A 5 51.89 -15.49 5.96
C GLU A 5 50.38 -15.41 6.17
N ASP A 6 49.59 -15.20 5.09
CA ASP A 6 48.15 -15.04 5.18
C ASP A 6 47.37 -16.36 4.98
N ARG A 7 48.06 -17.45 4.61
CA ARG A 7 47.40 -18.69 4.16
C ARG A 7 46.51 -19.31 5.23
N GLU A 8 46.90 -19.19 6.50
CA GLU A 8 46.16 -19.77 7.63
C GLU A 8 45.10 -18.81 8.22
N ASN A 9 44.98 -17.57 7.74
CA ASN A 9 44.11 -16.56 8.37
C ASN A 9 42.62 -16.96 8.36
N GLY A 10 42.15 -17.65 7.32
CA GLY A 10 40.78 -18.17 7.25
C GLY A 10 40.51 -19.17 8.37
N LEU A 11 41.36 -20.20 8.48
CA LEU A 11 41.32 -21.19 9.54
C LEU A 11 41.42 -20.57 10.93
N ALA A 12 42.41 -19.70 11.14
CA ALA A 12 42.64 -19.04 12.42
C ALA A 12 41.42 -18.21 12.85
N THR A 13 40.69 -17.60 11.91
CA THR A 13 39.44 -16.88 12.20
C THR A 13 38.34 -17.82 12.68
N VAL A 14 38.12 -18.96 12.00
CA VAL A 14 37.11 -19.95 12.41
C VAL A 14 37.44 -20.53 13.78
N GLU A 15 38.70 -20.85 14.05
CA GLU A 15 39.11 -21.37 15.35
C GLU A 15 39.06 -20.30 16.46
N ALA A 16 39.37 -19.04 16.16
CA ALA A 16 39.19 -17.96 17.13
C ALA A 16 37.73 -17.83 17.57
N ILE A 17 36.77 -17.96 16.64
CA ILE A 17 35.33 -17.95 16.96
C ILE A 17 34.99 -19.12 17.89
N ARG A 18 35.45 -20.33 17.57
CA ARG A 18 35.23 -21.52 18.40
C ARG A 18 35.82 -21.35 19.79
N MET A 19 37.06 -20.87 19.89
CA MET A 19 37.73 -20.62 21.16
C MET A 19 37.00 -19.56 22.01
N ILE A 20 36.52 -18.47 21.40
CA ILE A 20 35.74 -17.44 22.11
C ILE A 20 34.45 -18.07 22.64
N ARG A 21 33.77 -18.91 21.85
CA ARG A 21 32.54 -19.58 22.27
C ARG A 21 32.74 -20.52 23.45
N GLU A 22 33.80 -21.31 23.41
CA GLU A 22 34.08 -22.30 24.45
C GLU A 22 34.57 -21.64 25.75
N ASN A 23 35.37 -20.58 25.66
CA ASN A 23 36.07 -20.04 26.82
C ASN A 23 35.44 -18.75 27.40
N LEU A 24 34.58 -18.05 26.66
CA LEU A 24 33.98 -16.77 27.07
C LEU A 24 32.45 -16.78 26.90
N PRO A 25 31.71 -17.56 27.72
CA PRO A 25 30.27 -17.63 27.65
C PRO A 25 29.63 -16.25 27.92
N GLY A 26 28.71 -15.83 27.06
CA GLY A 26 28.02 -14.54 27.14
C GLY A 26 28.63 -13.42 26.27
N VAL A 27 29.77 -13.65 25.63
CA VAL A 27 30.34 -12.70 24.64
C VAL A 27 29.75 -12.98 23.26
N HIS A 28 29.27 -11.94 22.57
CA HIS A 28 28.77 -12.06 21.20
C HIS A 28 29.85 -11.79 20.15
N VAL A 29 29.81 -12.50 19.03
CA VAL A 29 30.82 -12.43 17.96
C VAL A 29 30.19 -11.93 16.66
N VAL A 30 30.75 -10.82 16.14
CA VAL A 30 30.38 -10.21 14.88
C VAL A 30 31.59 -10.17 13.94
N LEU A 31 31.44 -10.65 12.70
CA LEU A 31 32.54 -10.71 11.73
C LEU A 31 32.15 -10.14 10.36
N GLY A 32 33.06 -9.37 9.74
CA GLY A 32 32.97 -9.03 8.33
C GLY A 32 33.57 -10.12 7.45
N VAL A 33 32.73 -10.87 6.74
CA VAL A 33 33.18 -12.08 5.99
C VAL A 33 33.93 -11.74 4.70
N SER A 34 33.71 -10.54 4.14
CA SER A 34 34.13 -10.22 2.77
C SER A 34 35.64 -10.08 2.57
N ASN A 35 36.41 -9.98 3.66
CA ASN A 35 37.87 -9.81 3.61
C ASN A 35 38.59 -11.13 3.27
N VAL A 36 37.98 -12.29 3.56
CA VAL A 36 38.58 -13.61 3.28
C VAL A 36 38.85 -13.80 1.78
N SER A 37 38.04 -13.16 0.94
CA SER A 37 38.09 -13.28 -0.52
C SER A 37 38.74 -12.07 -1.21
N PHE A 38 39.46 -11.24 -0.46
CA PHE A 38 40.12 -10.06 -1.01
C PHE A 38 41.15 -10.44 -2.10
N GLY A 39 41.03 -9.81 -3.26
CA GLY A 39 41.87 -10.05 -4.44
C GLY A 39 41.34 -11.11 -5.43
N LEU A 40 40.23 -11.79 -5.13
CA LEU A 40 39.60 -12.75 -6.04
C LEU A 40 38.60 -12.10 -7.00
N SER A 41 38.28 -12.82 -8.08
CA SER A 41 37.24 -12.40 -9.04
C SER A 41 35.87 -12.29 -8.35
N PRO A 42 34.99 -11.36 -8.78
CA PRO A 42 33.68 -11.19 -8.17
C PRO A 42 32.84 -12.47 -8.04
N ALA A 43 32.94 -13.38 -9.01
CA ALA A 43 32.27 -14.69 -8.99
C ALA A 43 32.82 -15.60 -7.88
N ALA A 44 34.13 -15.78 -7.80
CA ALA A 44 34.78 -16.59 -6.77
C ALA A 44 34.52 -16.05 -5.36
N ARG A 45 34.43 -14.72 -5.21
CA ARG A 45 34.12 -14.06 -3.93
C ARG A 45 32.75 -14.44 -3.38
N ILE A 46 31.73 -14.55 -4.23
CA ILE A 46 30.37 -14.92 -3.81
C ILE A 46 30.39 -16.32 -3.18
N VAL A 47 31.03 -17.27 -3.86
CA VAL A 47 31.07 -18.67 -3.42
C VAL A 47 31.94 -18.83 -2.16
N LEU A 48 33.16 -18.29 -2.17
CA LEU A 48 34.07 -18.40 -1.02
C LEU A 48 33.50 -17.72 0.24
N ASN A 49 32.90 -16.53 0.11
CA ASN A 49 32.29 -15.84 1.24
C ASN A 49 31.11 -16.63 1.81
N SER A 50 30.35 -17.33 0.97
CA SER A 50 29.18 -18.12 1.39
C SER A 50 29.59 -19.36 2.17
N VAL A 51 30.62 -20.07 1.71
CA VAL A 51 31.18 -21.22 2.43
C VAL A 51 31.83 -20.77 3.74
N PHE A 52 32.62 -19.70 3.72
CA PHE A 52 33.27 -19.16 4.91
C PHE A 52 32.27 -18.66 5.96
N LEU A 53 31.19 -17.99 5.53
CA LEU A 53 30.08 -17.59 6.40
C LEU A 53 29.47 -18.81 7.09
N HIS A 54 29.20 -19.88 6.34
CA HIS A 54 28.65 -21.11 6.89
C HIS A 54 29.56 -21.73 7.95
N ASP A 55 30.86 -21.84 7.67
CA ASP A 55 31.84 -22.40 8.61
C ASP A 55 31.97 -21.54 9.88
N CYS A 56 31.92 -20.21 9.75
CA CYS A 56 31.91 -19.29 10.90
C CYS A 56 30.62 -19.42 11.73
N CYS A 57 29.46 -19.58 11.10
CA CYS A 57 28.19 -19.84 11.79
C CYS A 57 28.23 -21.17 12.55
N GLN A 58 28.78 -22.23 11.95
CA GLN A 58 28.97 -23.52 12.63
C GLN A 58 29.94 -23.43 13.83
N ALA A 59 30.95 -22.58 13.74
CA ALA A 59 31.86 -22.28 14.85
C ALA A 59 31.20 -21.44 15.97
N GLY A 60 29.99 -20.93 15.74
CA GLY A 60 29.17 -20.20 16.72
C GLY A 60 29.15 -18.69 16.54
N MET A 61 29.46 -18.14 15.37
CA MET A 61 29.30 -16.70 15.13
C MET A 61 27.83 -16.26 15.28
N ASP A 62 27.55 -15.10 15.91
CA ASP A 62 26.16 -14.62 16.09
C ASP A 62 25.66 -13.76 14.92
N ALA A 63 26.55 -12.92 14.39
CA ALA A 63 26.18 -11.94 13.37
C ALA A 63 27.29 -11.74 12.35
N ALA A 64 26.89 -11.44 11.11
CA ALA A 64 27.81 -11.28 10.00
C ALA A 64 27.58 -9.94 9.28
N ILE A 65 28.66 -9.23 8.97
CA ILE A 65 28.63 -8.03 8.12
C ILE A 65 28.90 -8.50 6.69
N VAL A 66 27.81 -8.63 5.91
CA VAL A 66 27.82 -9.20 4.56
C VAL A 66 26.90 -8.41 3.64
N SER A 67 27.07 -8.57 2.34
CA SER A 67 26.07 -8.13 1.36
C SER A 67 25.14 -9.32 1.07
N PRO A 68 23.86 -9.30 1.51
CA PRO A 68 22.97 -10.46 1.40
C PRO A 68 22.81 -10.96 -0.04
N ALA A 69 22.75 -10.04 -1.01
CA ALA A 69 22.66 -10.35 -2.44
C ALA A 69 23.93 -11.03 -3.01
N LYS A 70 25.00 -11.16 -2.22
CA LYS A 70 26.29 -11.78 -2.61
C LYS A 70 26.60 -13.03 -1.77
N ILE A 71 25.61 -13.57 -1.09
CA ILE A 71 25.69 -14.83 -0.34
C ILE A 71 24.72 -15.83 -0.99
N LEU A 72 25.19 -17.05 -1.19
CA LEU A 72 24.41 -18.18 -1.71
C LEU A 72 24.13 -19.17 -0.58
N PRO A 73 22.93 -19.76 -0.52
CA PRO A 73 22.70 -20.96 0.29
C PRO A 73 23.70 -22.05 -0.10
N LEU A 74 24.27 -22.75 0.89
CA LEU A 74 25.29 -23.77 0.64
C LEU A 74 24.81 -24.85 -0.34
N ALA A 75 23.52 -25.22 -0.28
CA ALA A 75 22.88 -26.17 -1.20
C ALA A 75 22.87 -25.73 -2.68
N LYS A 76 23.05 -24.43 -2.96
CA LYS A 76 23.16 -23.89 -4.34
C LYS A 76 24.61 -23.88 -4.85
N ILE A 77 25.58 -24.33 -4.05
CA ILE A 77 27.00 -24.42 -4.42
C ILE A 77 27.33 -25.89 -4.65
N SER A 78 27.90 -26.23 -5.80
CA SER A 78 28.29 -27.62 -6.10
C SER A 78 29.26 -28.18 -5.05
N GLU A 79 29.17 -29.48 -4.77
CA GLU A 79 30.06 -30.20 -3.85
C GLU A 79 31.55 -29.93 -4.15
N GLU A 80 31.92 -29.93 -5.43
CA GLU A 80 33.27 -29.62 -5.90
C GLU A 80 33.72 -28.20 -5.50
N HIS A 81 32.88 -27.19 -5.74
CA HIS A 81 33.19 -25.80 -5.38
C HIS A 81 33.26 -25.59 -3.87
N GLN A 82 32.36 -26.24 -3.11
CA GLN A 82 32.41 -26.22 -1.65
C GLN A 82 33.72 -26.81 -1.15
N GLN A 83 34.14 -27.96 -1.69
CA GLN A 83 35.34 -28.65 -1.28
C GLN A 83 36.59 -27.81 -1.54
N VAL A 84 36.74 -27.20 -2.73
CA VAL A 84 37.87 -26.31 -3.05
C VAL A 84 37.87 -25.07 -2.15
N CYS A 85 36.71 -24.48 -1.86
CA CYS A 85 36.62 -23.35 -0.93
C CYS A 85 37.03 -23.75 0.49
N ARG A 86 36.59 -24.90 1.01
CA ARG A 86 37.02 -25.41 2.32
C ARG A 86 38.51 -25.72 2.35
N ASP A 87 39.04 -26.35 1.30
CA ASP A 87 40.47 -26.63 1.22
C ASP A 87 41.30 -25.34 1.20
N LEU A 88 40.79 -24.26 0.61
CA LEU A 88 41.40 -22.94 0.69
C LEU A 88 41.28 -22.31 2.09
N ILE A 89 40.11 -22.35 2.72
CA ILE A 89 39.89 -21.79 4.07
C ILE A 89 40.80 -22.47 5.10
N HIS A 90 40.98 -23.79 4.97
CA HIS A 90 41.75 -24.63 5.90
C HIS A 90 43.22 -24.84 5.49
N ASP A 91 43.73 -24.13 4.47
CA ASP A 91 45.07 -24.28 3.89
C ASP A 91 45.51 -25.73 3.61
N ARG A 92 44.64 -26.54 2.97
CA ARG A 92 44.90 -27.96 2.69
C ARG A 92 45.70 -28.19 1.40
N ARG A 93 46.88 -27.56 1.32
CA ARG A 93 47.83 -27.76 0.21
C ARG A 93 48.46 -29.15 0.25
N ARG A 94 48.80 -29.70 -0.91
CA ARG A 94 49.50 -31.01 -1.02
C ARG A 94 50.85 -30.83 -1.68
N PHE A 95 51.88 -31.43 -1.09
CA PHE A 95 53.26 -31.36 -1.55
C PHE A 95 53.83 -32.74 -1.83
N GLU A 96 54.50 -32.91 -2.96
CA GLU A 96 55.28 -34.09 -3.30
C GLU A 96 56.73 -33.67 -3.53
N ASN A 97 57.67 -34.30 -2.82
CA ASN A 97 59.11 -34.00 -2.90
C ASN A 97 59.46 -32.51 -2.73
N GLY A 98 58.70 -31.79 -1.89
CA GLY A 98 58.89 -30.35 -1.66
C GLY A 98 58.26 -29.43 -2.71
N VAL A 99 57.55 -29.98 -3.69
CA VAL A 99 56.82 -29.23 -4.73
C VAL A 99 55.32 -29.26 -4.43
N CYS A 100 54.66 -28.09 -4.43
CA CYS A 100 53.21 -28.00 -4.26
C CYS A 100 52.49 -28.55 -5.50
N VAL A 101 51.85 -29.71 -5.38
CA VAL A 101 51.10 -30.36 -6.46
C VAL A 101 49.62 -29.98 -6.49
N TYR A 102 49.10 -29.42 -5.39
CA TYR A 102 47.74 -28.92 -5.27
C TYR A 102 47.72 -27.66 -4.41
N ASP A 103 47.37 -26.52 -5.02
CA ASP A 103 47.10 -25.26 -4.33
C ASP A 103 45.61 -24.90 -4.53
N PRO A 104 44.78 -24.96 -3.47
CA PRO A 104 43.36 -24.61 -3.52
C PRO A 104 43.08 -23.22 -4.09
N LEU A 105 43.99 -22.26 -3.89
CA LEU A 105 43.84 -20.89 -4.43
C LEU A 105 43.96 -20.89 -5.96
N THR A 106 44.87 -21.70 -6.48
CA THR A 106 45.08 -21.87 -7.93
C THR A 106 43.88 -22.58 -8.54
N GLU A 107 43.40 -23.65 -7.91
CA GLU A 107 42.22 -24.39 -8.38
C GLU A 107 40.95 -23.55 -8.31
N LEU A 108 40.74 -22.78 -7.24
CA LEU A 108 39.62 -21.85 -7.16
C LEU A 108 39.68 -20.79 -8.27
N THR A 109 40.87 -20.28 -8.59
CA THR A 109 41.03 -19.29 -9.65
C THR A 109 40.69 -19.87 -11.03
N LYS A 110 41.10 -21.12 -11.30
CA LYS A 110 40.75 -21.85 -12.54
C LYS A 110 39.24 -22.10 -12.65
N LEU A 111 38.59 -22.53 -11.57
CA LEU A 111 37.14 -22.80 -11.54
C LEU A 111 36.29 -21.58 -11.93
N PHE A 112 36.79 -20.38 -11.66
CA PHE A 112 36.09 -19.12 -11.93
C PHE A 112 36.75 -18.27 -13.02
N GLU A 113 37.63 -18.86 -13.83
CA GLU A 113 38.25 -18.19 -14.98
C GLU A 113 37.20 -18.01 -16.08
N GLY A 114 36.93 -16.76 -16.47
CA GLY A 114 35.92 -16.44 -17.49
C GLY A 114 34.46 -16.45 -17.01
N VAL A 115 34.19 -16.76 -15.74
CA VAL A 115 32.82 -16.77 -15.17
C VAL A 115 32.45 -15.39 -14.63
N SER A 116 31.36 -14.81 -15.12
CA SER A 116 30.83 -13.54 -14.62
C SER A 116 30.13 -13.69 -13.27
N ALA A 117 30.02 -12.60 -12.51
CA ALA A 117 29.27 -12.58 -11.25
C ALA A 117 27.78 -12.89 -11.44
N LYS A 118 27.25 -12.70 -12.65
CA LYS A 118 25.86 -13.05 -13.02
C LYS A 118 25.72 -14.56 -13.24
N GLU A 119 26.68 -15.20 -13.92
CA GLU A 119 26.70 -16.64 -14.15
C GLU A 119 26.96 -17.44 -12.87
N ALA A 120 27.82 -16.97 -11.97
CA ALA A 120 28.04 -17.61 -10.67
C ALA A 120 26.83 -17.50 -9.71
N ARG A 121 25.91 -16.54 -9.95
CA ARG A 121 24.61 -16.47 -9.27
C ARG A 121 23.56 -17.39 -9.93
N ALA A 122 23.71 -17.65 -11.23
CA ALA A 122 22.84 -18.49 -12.03
C ALA A 122 23.24 -19.98 -12.04
N SER A 123 24.41 -20.34 -11.48
CA SER A 123 24.91 -21.71 -11.39
C SER A 123 24.25 -22.56 -10.29
N GLY A 124 23.12 -22.09 -9.73
CA GLY A 124 22.21 -23.01 -9.03
C GLY A 124 21.56 -23.96 -10.04
N PRO A 125 20.94 -25.06 -9.58
CA PRO A 125 20.18 -25.92 -10.49
C PRO A 125 19.21 -25.07 -11.31
N GLN A 126 19.24 -25.23 -12.65
CA GLN A 126 18.26 -24.59 -13.52
C GLN A 126 16.89 -25.18 -13.17
N LEU A 127 15.79 -24.45 -13.41
CA LEU A 127 14.43 -24.99 -13.20
C LEU A 127 14.25 -26.36 -13.88
N SER A 128 14.94 -26.62 -14.98
CA SER A 128 14.97 -27.90 -15.70
C SER A 128 15.58 -29.07 -14.91
N ASP A 129 16.44 -28.80 -13.93
CA ASP A 129 17.19 -29.79 -13.15
C ASP A 129 16.41 -30.24 -11.90
N LEU A 130 15.31 -29.56 -11.57
CA LEU A 130 14.44 -29.90 -10.45
C LEU A 130 13.43 -31.00 -10.85
N PRO A 131 13.03 -31.87 -9.90
CA PRO A 131 11.85 -32.71 -10.07
C PRO A 131 10.62 -31.89 -10.47
N ILE A 132 9.69 -32.50 -11.20
CA ILE A 132 8.55 -31.77 -11.78
C ILE A 132 7.70 -31.07 -10.71
N GLU A 133 7.54 -31.70 -9.55
CA GLU A 133 6.78 -31.18 -8.41
C GLU A 133 7.39 -29.89 -7.88
N GLU A 134 8.71 -29.90 -7.63
CA GLU A 134 9.45 -28.72 -7.17
C GLU A 134 9.54 -27.65 -8.25
N ARG A 135 9.63 -28.04 -9.53
CA ARG A 135 9.64 -27.10 -10.65
C ARG A 135 8.32 -26.34 -10.75
N LEU A 136 7.19 -27.04 -10.67
CA LEU A 136 5.85 -26.42 -10.68
C LEU A 136 5.67 -25.45 -9.52
N LYS A 137 6.10 -25.85 -8.32
CA LYS A 137 6.11 -25.01 -7.13
C LYS A 137 6.99 -23.76 -7.31
N GLN A 138 8.19 -23.93 -7.84
CA GLN A 138 9.17 -22.84 -8.01
C GLN A 138 8.70 -21.81 -9.04
N HIS A 139 8.03 -22.22 -10.13
CA HIS A 139 7.41 -21.28 -11.07
C HIS A 139 6.43 -20.32 -10.40
N ILE A 140 5.63 -20.82 -9.43
CA ILE A 140 4.70 -19.99 -8.67
C ILE A 140 5.45 -19.05 -7.72
N ILE A 141 6.45 -19.56 -6.99
CA ILE A 141 7.24 -18.75 -6.04
C ILE A 141 7.96 -17.59 -6.75
N ASP A 142 8.54 -17.85 -7.92
CA ASP A 142 9.28 -16.86 -8.68
C ASP A 142 8.37 -15.96 -9.55
N GLY A 143 7.10 -16.34 -9.73
CA GLY A 143 6.18 -15.65 -10.62
C GLY A 143 6.64 -15.70 -12.09
N GLU A 144 7.30 -16.78 -12.49
CA GLU A 144 7.89 -16.94 -13.82
C GLU A 144 6.98 -17.78 -14.73
N ARG A 145 6.37 -17.11 -15.72
CA ARG A 145 5.50 -17.76 -16.71
C ARG A 145 6.27 -18.49 -17.82
N ILE A 146 7.52 -18.11 -18.07
CA ILE A 146 8.33 -18.71 -19.14
C ILE A 146 8.64 -20.16 -18.75
N GLY A 147 8.27 -21.12 -19.59
CA GLY A 147 8.47 -22.56 -19.32
C GLY A 147 7.40 -23.21 -18.43
N LEU A 148 6.47 -22.44 -17.86
CA LEU A 148 5.40 -22.96 -17.01
C LEU A 148 4.50 -23.95 -17.75
N GLU A 149 4.07 -23.65 -18.98
CA GLU A 149 3.21 -24.56 -19.75
C GLU A 149 3.89 -25.90 -20.05
N ASP A 150 5.20 -25.88 -20.30
CA ASP A 150 5.94 -27.11 -20.57
C ASP A 150 6.14 -27.92 -19.29
N ALA A 151 6.34 -27.25 -18.15
CA ALA A 151 6.30 -27.91 -16.85
C ALA A 151 4.91 -28.53 -16.59
N LEU A 152 3.81 -27.81 -16.85
CA LEU A 152 2.45 -28.32 -16.68
C LEU A 152 2.16 -29.54 -17.55
N LYS A 153 2.60 -29.53 -18.83
CA LYS A 153 2.46 -30.70 -19.72
C LYS A 153 3.17 -31.93 -19.17
N ILE A 154 4.40 -31.77 -18.67
CA ILE A 154 5.15 -32.87 -18.05
C ILE A 154 4.47 -33.34 -16.75
N GLY A 155 3.95 -32.41 -15.94
CA GLY A 155 3.17 -32.74 -14.74
C GLY A 155 1.92 -33.57 -15.06
N LEU A 156 1.22 -33.25 -16.15
CA LEU A 156 0.04 -33.96 -16.63
C LEU A 156 0.32 -35.40 -17.10
N GLU A 157 1.59 -35.76 -17.36
CA GLU A 157 1.97 -37.15 -17.63
C GLU A 157 1.89 -38.03 -16.37
N HIS A 158 1.94 -37.42 -15.18
CA HIS A 158 2.05 -38.11 -13.90
C HIS A 158 0.88 -37.84 -12.94
N TYR A 159 0.24 -36.69 -13.04
CA TYR A 159 -0.75 -36.20 -12.08
C TYR A 159 -2.03 -35.72 -12.75
N GLN A 160 -3.17 -35.84 -12.05
CA GLN A 160 -4.42 -35.26 -12.52
C GLN A 160 -4.38 -33.73 -12.45
N PRO A 161 -5.10 -33.00 -13.33
CA PRO A 161 -5.08 -31.52 -13.31
C PRO A 161 -5.42 -30.92 -11.94
N LEU A 162 -6.42 -31.48 -11.24
CA LEU A 162 -6.81 -31.04 -9.90
C LEU A 162 -5.73 -31.30 -8.84
N GLU A 163 -4.98 -32.39 -8.97
CA GLU A 163 -3.88 -32.71 -8.07
C GLU A 163 -2.71 -31.74 -8.26
N ILE A 164 -2.41 -31.37 -9.50
CA ILE A 164 -1.39 -30.36 -9.81
C ILE A 164 -1.69 -29.04 -9.11
N ILE A 165 -2.94 -28.57 -9.20
CA ILE A 165 -3.40 -27.34 -8.57
C ILE A 165 -3.33 -27.45 -7.05
N ASN A 166 -4.02 -28.45 -6.49
CA ASN A 166 -4.28 -28.51 -5.05
C ASN A 166 -3.03 -28.85 -4.22
N THR A 167 -2.08 -29.56 -4.82
CA THR A 167 -0.86 -29.99 -4.15
C THR A 167 0.30 -29.04 -4.50
N PHE A 168 0.73 -29.00 -5.76
CA PHE A 168 2.01 -28.35 -6.10
C PHE A 168 1.88 -26.84 -6.25
N LEU A 169 0.88 -26.36 -7.00
CA LEU A 169 0.73 -24.93 -7.27
C LEU A 169 0.29 -24.16 -6.01
N LEU A 170 -0.69 -24.69 -5.26
CA LEU A 170 -1.09 -24.11 -3.98
C LEU A 170 0.02 -24.15 -2.93
N ASP A 171 0.88 -25.18 -2.89
CA ASP A 171 2.04 -25.18 -2.00
C ASP A 171 3.06 -24.09 -2.36
N GLY A 172 3.19 -23.74 -3.66
CA GLY A 172 3.94 -22.57 -4.09
C GLY A 172 3.35 -21.27 -3.53
N MET A 173 2.03 -21.11 -3.60
CA MET A 173 1.32 -19.94 -3.05
C MET A 173 1.41 -19.84 -1.52
N LYS A 174 1.45 -20.97 -0.79
CA LYS A 174 1.71 -20.96 0.66
C LYS A 174 3.07 -20.34 0.99
N VAL A 175 4.11 -20.75 0.28
CA VAL A 175 5.48 -20.21 0.46
C VAL A 175 5.51 -18.71 0.13
N VAL A 176 4.84 -18.27 -0.94
CA VAL A 176 4.68 -16.85 -1.28
C VAL A 176 4.01 -16.08 -0.12
N GLY A 177 2.97 -16.66 0.48
CA GLY A 177 2.28 -16.09 1.64
C GLY A 177 3.18 -15.96 2.87
N GLU A 178 3.99 -16.97 3.18
CA GLU A 178 4.97 -16.96 4.28
C GLU A 178 6.08 -15.91 4.07
N LEU A 179 6.63 -15.84 2.86
CA LEU A 179 7.67 -14.86 2.50
C LEU A 179 7.14 -13.44 2.56
N PHE A 180 5.91 -13.19 2.13
CA PHE A 180 5.29 -11.87 2.27
C PHE A 180 4.99 -11.55 3.73
N GLY A 181 4.39 -12.49 4.48
CA GLY A 181 4.04 -12.31 5.88
C GLY A 181 5.25 -12.02 6.78
N SER A 182 6.42 -12.56 6.43
CA SER A 182 7.70 -12.27 7.09
C SER A 182 8.40 -11.00 6.58
N GLY A 183 7.84 -10.32 5.57
CA GLY A 183 8.38 -9.10 4.95
C GLY A 183 9.55 -9.36 3.99
N GLN A 184 9.86 -10.61 3.67
CA GLN A 184 10.91 -11.01 2.74
C GLN A 184 10.49 -10.85 1.27
N MET A 185 9.19 -10.93 0.98
CA MET A 185 8.59 -10.70 -0.33
C MET A 185 7.67 -9.48 -0.29
N GLN A 186 7.72 -8.67 -1.35
CA GLN A 186 6.92 -7.45 -1.48
C GLN A 186 5.66 -7.71 -2.30
N LEU A 187 4.65 -6.85 -2.15
CA LEU A 187 3.33 -7.09 -2.73
C LEU A 187 3.34 -7.31 -4.24
N PRO A 188 4.10 -6.56 -5.05
CA PRO A 188 4.08 -6.79 -6.50
C PRO A 188 4.57 -8.18 -6.91
N PHE A 189 5.49 -8.78 -6.17
CA PHE A 189 5.94 -10.16 -6.43
C PHE A 189 4.85 -11.17 -6.08
N VAL A 190 4.08 -10.93 -5.01
CA VAL A 190 2.90 -11.75 -4.69
C VAL A 190 1.88 -11.70 -5.82
N LEU A 191 1.61 -10.51 -6.37
CA LEU A 191 0.70 -10.34 -7.49
C LEU A 191 1.20 -11.04 -8.76
N GLN A 192 2.52 -11.02 -8.99
CA GLN A 192 3.14 -11.75 -10.09
C GLN A 192 3.02 -13.28 -9.93
N SER A 193 3.20 -13.80 -8.71
CA SER A 193 2.98 -15.22 -8.39
C SER A 193 1.51 -15.62 -8.61
N ALA A 194 0.58 -14.80 -8.14
CA ALA A 194 -0.86 -14.91 -8.38
C ALA A 194 -1.21 -14.95 -9.89
N GLU A 195 -0.62 -14.04 -10.64
CA GLU A 195 -0.75 -13.98 -12.10
C GLU A 195 -0.23 -15.24 -12.82
N THR A 196 0.81 -15.86 -12.26
CA THR A 196 1.39 -17.12 -12.75
C THR A 196 0.51 -18.31 -12.37
N MET A 197 -0.01 -18.33 -11.14
CA MET A 197 -0.98 -19.30 -10.63
C MET A 197 -2.23 -19.34 -11.53
N LYS A 198 -2.79 -18.18 -11.84
CA LYS A 198 -3.98 -18.11 -12.70
C LYS A 198 -3.71 -18.61 -14.13
N SER A 199 -2.55 -18.28 -14.70
CA SER A 199 -2.15 -18.81 -16.01
C SER A 199 -2.04 -20.34 -16.00
N ALA A 200 -1.52 -20.92 -14.91
CA ALA A 200 -1.49 -22.38 -14.75
C ALA A 200 -2.90 -22.99 -14.64
N VAL A 201 -3.78 -22.40 -13.83
CA VAL A 201 -5.17 -22.87 -13.69
C VAL A 201 -5.92 -22.78 -15.01
N ALA A 202 -5.81 -21.66 -15.74
CA ALA A 202 -6.45 -21.47 -17.04
C ALA A 202 -5.97 -22.48 -18.10
N PHE A 203 -4.72 -22.94 -17.99
CA PHE A 203 -4.19 -24.01 -18.85
C PHE A 203 -4.79 -25.38 -18.48
N LEU A 204 -4.98 -25.66 -17.19
CA LEU A 204 -5.44 -26.95 -16.67
C LEU A 204 -6.96 -27.11 -16.74
N GLU A 205 -7.74 -26.04 -16.56
CA GLU A 205 -9.21 -26.06 -16.46
C GLU A 205 -9.90 -26.75 -17.67
N PRO A 206 -9.53 -26.47 -18.94
CA PRO A 206 -10.15 -27.15 -20.09
C PRO A 206 -9.84 -28.66 -20.18
N LEU A 207 -8.85 -29.13 -19.41
CA LEU A 207 -8.46 -30.54 -19.35
C LEU A 207 -9.24 -31.30 -18.27
N MET A 208 -9.77 -30.60 -17.27
CA MET A 208 -10.65 -31.18 -16.23
C MET A 208 -12.00 -31.57 -16.83
N ASP A 209 -12.61 -30.66 -17.59
CA ASP A 209 -13.91 -30.88 -18.26
C ASP A 209 -13.90 -32.06 -19.25
N LYS A 210 -12.72 -32.46 -19.74
CA LYS A 210 -12.55 -33.58 -20.67
C LYS A 210 -12.34 -34.93 -19.98
N LEU A 211 -11.96 -34.94 -18.71
CA LEU A 211 -11.73 -36.15 -17.92
C LEU A 211 -12.98 -36.58 -17.14
N GLU A 212 -13.86 -35.65 -16.79
CA GLU A 212 -15.03 -35.91 -15.93
C GLU A 212 -16.33 -36.05 -16.71
N GLY A 213 -16.50 -37.22 -17.35
CA GLY A 213 -17.83 -37.79 -17.52
C GLY A 213 -18.34 -38.30 -16.17
N ALA A 214 -19.13 -37.48 -15.47
CA ALA A 214 -19.89 -37.78 -14.25
C ALA A 214 -19.15 -37.74 -12.90
N GLU A 215 -19.08 -36.54 -12.28
CA GLU A 215 -19.41 -36.32 -10.85
C GLU A 215 -19.66 -34.82 -10.60
N ALA A 216 -20.86 -34.34 -10.98
CA ALA A 216 -21.32 -33.00 -10.65
C ALA A 216 -21.55 -32.88 -9.12
N GLY A 217 -20.54 -32.45 -8.37
CA GLY A 217 -20.68 -32.22 -6.94
C GLY A 217 -19.46 -31.74 -6.17
N GLN A 218 -18.23 -31.85 -6.71
CA GLN A 218 -17.06 -31.33 -6.01
C GLN A 218 -16.95 -29.81 -6.20
N ARG A 219 -17.10 -29.07 -5.10
CA ARG A 219 -16.93 -27.61 -5.04
C ARG A 219 -15.52 -27.25 -5.51
N SER A 220 -15.39 -26.36 -6.50
CA SER A 220 -14.12 -25.96 -7.12
C SER A 220 -13.24 -25.03 -6.26
N GLY A 221 -13.47 -24.94 -4.95
CA GLY A 221 -12.72 -24.06 -4.04
C GLY A 221 -12.87 -24.46 -2.57
N LYS A 222 -11.88 -24.08 -1.75
CA LYS A 222 -11.81 -24.40 -0.30
C LYS A 222 -13.04 -23.92 0.47
N ALA A 223 -13.48 -22.69 0.15
CA ALA A 223 -14.64 -22.02 0.72
C ALA A 223 -15.03 -20.81 -0.16
N ARG A 224 -16.25 -20.32 0.01
CA ARG A 224 -16.78 -19.10 -0.63
C ARG A 224 -16.60 -17.89 0.27
N PHE A 225 -16.08 -16.82 -0.29
CA PHE A 225 -15.79 -15.56 0.41
C PHE A 225 -16.49 -14.39 -0.28
N LEU A 226 -17.48 -13.80 0.38
CA LEU A 226 -18.20 -12.64 -0.15
C LEU A 226 -17.53 -11.36 0.33
N ILE A 227 -17.09 -10.47 -0.57
CA ILE A 227 -16.43 -9.22 -0.19
C ILE A 227 -17.07 -7.99 -0.85
N ALA A 228 -17.24 -6.91 -0.07
CA ALA A 228 -17.83 -5.66 -0.54
C ALA A 228 -17.18 -4.43 0.12
N THR A 229 -17.05 -3.33 -0.61
CA THR A 229 -16.81 -2.01 -0.01
C THR A 229 -18.17 -1.41 0.32
N VAL A 230 -18.36 -1.01 1.58
CA VAL A 230 -19.67 -0.62 2.11
C VAL A 230 -20.21 0.66 1.46
N LYS A 231 -21.53 0.87 1.59
CA LYS A 231 -22.21 2.08 1.15
C LYS A 231 -21.48 3.34 1.64
N GLY A 232 -21.34 4.33 0.76
CA GLY A 232 -20.64 5.58 1.11
C GLY A 232 -19.14 5.54 0.93
N ASP A 233 -18.58 4.43 0.44
CA ASP A 233 -17.15 4.29 0.23
C ASP A 233 -16.81 3.75 -1.16
N VAL A 234 -15.74 4.28 -1.73
CA VAL A 234 -15.22 3.95 -3.07
C VAL A 234 -13.85 3.32 -3.03
N HIS A 235 -13.16 3.40 -1.89
CA HIS A 235 -11.80 2.93 -1.80
C HIS A 235 -11.80 1.40 -1.80
N ASP A 236 -11.14 0.82 -2.80
CA ASP A 236 -11.22 -0.61 -3.06
C ASP A 236 -9.86 -1.28 -3.29
N ILE A 237 -8.75 -0.54 -3.28
CA ILE A 237 -7.40 -1.10 -3.42
C ILE A 237 -7.18 -2.24 -2.41
N GLY A 238 -7.45 -1.97 -1.13
CA GLY A 238 -7.30 -2.99 -0.08
C GLY A 238 -8.24 -4.18 -0.27
N LYS A 239 -9.49 -3.93 -0.70
CA LYS A 239 -10.49 -4.96 -0.97
C LYS A 239 -10.07 -5.86 -2.13
N ASN A 240 -9.68 -5.26 -3.25
CA ASN A 240 -9.23 -5.96 -4.44
C ASN A 240 -7.95 -6.75 -4.15
N LEU A 241 -7.09 -6.24 -3.26
CA LEU A 241 -5.95 -6.99 -2.79
C LEU A 241 -6.36 -8.26 -1.99
N VAL A 242 -7.34 -8.16 -1.10
CA VAL A 242 -7.90 -9.33 -0.39
C VAL A 242 -8.49 -10.34 -1.37
N ASP A 243 -9.27 -9.86 -2.34
CA ASP A 243 -9.84 -10.68 -3.42
C ASP A 243 -8.74 -11.44 -4.17
N ILE A 244 -7.74 -10.73 -4.69
CA ILE A 244 -6.63 -11.34 -5.42
C ILE A 244 -5.93 -12.38 -4.54
N ILE A 245 -5.60 -12.07 -3.29
CA ILE A 245 -4.87 -13.00 -2.42
C ILE A 245 -5.71 -14.26 -2.12
N LEU A 246 -6.99 -14.13 -1.79
CA LEU A 246 -7.84 -15.27 -1.48
C LEU A 246 -8.12 -16.12 -2.73
N THR A 247 -8.45 -15.49 -3.87
CA THR A 247 -8.67 -16.19 -5.13
C THR A 247 -7.46 -17.04 -5.52
N ASN A 248 -6.24 -16.50 -5.37
CA ASN A 248 -5.02 -17.24 -5.68
C ASN A 248 -4.65 -18.32 -4.67
N ASN A 249 -5.26 -18.32 -3.48
CA ASN A 249 -5.10 -19.37 -2.48
C ASN A 249 -6.22 -20.42 -2.52
N GLY A 250 -7.01 -20.46 -3.60
CA GLY A 250 -8.02 -21.49 -3.86
C GLY A 250 -9.39 -21.22 -3.23
N TYR A 251 -9.68 -19.97 -2.87
CA TYR A 251 -11.00 -19.54 -2.40
C TYR A 251 -11.86 -19.03 -3.57
N GLU A 252 -13.16 -19.27 -3.52
CA GLU A 252 -14.13 -18.67 -4.46
C GLU A 252 -14.54 -17.30 -3.93
N VAL A 253 -14.00 -16.21 -4.49
CA VAL A 253 -14.30 -14.85 -4.04
C VAL A 253 -15.44 -14.25 -4.86
N ILE A 254 -16.51 -13.85 -4.19
CA ILE A 254 -17.62 -13.06 -4.76
C ILE A 254 -17.39 -11.60 -4.40
N ASN A 255 -16.83 -10.84 -5.33
CA ASN A 255 -16.54 -9.43 -5.14
C ASN A 255 -17.71 -8.57 -5.65
N LEU A 256 -18.47 -7.96 -4.74
CA LEU A 256 -19.62 -7.10 -5.10
C LEU A 256 -19.20 -5.69 -5.55
N GLY A 257 -17.92 -5.36 -5.48
CA GLY A 257 -17.41 -4.04 -5.82
C GLY A 257 -17.60 -3.02 -4.69
N ILE A 258 -17.86 -1.78 -5.08
CA ILE A 258 -17.91 -0.61 -4.20
C ILE A 258 -19.31 -0.06 -3.99
N LYS A 259 -19.48 0.80 -2.99
CA LYS A 259 -20.75 1.49 -2.69
C LYS A 259 -21.90 0.52 -2.42
N GLN A 260 -21.63 -0.66 -1.86
CA GLN A 260 -22.64 -1.71 -1.73
C GLN A 260 -23.58 -1.47 -0.54
N PRO A 261 -24.91 -1.36 -0.76
CA PRO A 261 -25.89 -1.31 0.31
C PRO A 261 -26.01 -2.67 1.00
N VAL A 262 -26.46 -2.68 2.26
CA VAL A 262 -26.56 -3.92 3.05
C VAL A 262 -27.50 -4.94 2.42
N GLU A 263 -28.57 -4.48 1.76
CA GLU A 263 -29.53 -5.33 1.07
C GLU A 263 -28.87 -6.11 -0.07
N ALA A 264 -27.93 -5.49 -0.80
CA ALA A 264 -27.19 -6.17 -1.87
C ALA A 264 -26.26 -7.26 -1.29
N ILE A 265 -25.63 -7.00 -0.15
CA ILE A 265 -24.77 -7.99 0.53
C ILE A 265 -25.61 -9.16 1.06
N ILE A 266 -26.77 -8.89 1.67
CA ILE A 266 -27.70 -9.91 2.15
C ILE A 266 -28.22 -10.77 0.99
N GLU A 267 -28.59 -10.15 -0.13
CA GLU A 267 -29.08 -10.87 -1.30
C GLU A 267 -27.99 -11.75 -1.92
N ALA A 268 -26.78 -11.21 -2.06
CA ALA A 268 -25.63 -12.00 -2.51
C ALA A 268 -25.31 -13.17 -1.56
N GLN A 269 -25.42 -12.97 -0.24
CA GLN A 269 -25.24 -14.05 0.73
C GLN A 269 -26.31 -15.14 0.55
N ARG A 270 -27.57 -14.78 0.32
CA ARG A 270 -28.66 -15.75 0.06
C ARG A 270 -28.45 -16.51 -1.24
N GLN A 271 -28.00 -15.81 -2.28
CA GLN A 271 -27.76 -16.39 -3.60
C GLN A 271 -26.56 -17.33 -3.60
N HIS A 272 -25.43 -16.91 -3.05
CA HIS A 272 -24.15 -17.61 -3.16
C HIS A 272 -23.85 -18.52 -1.96
N ASN A 273 -24.53 -18.34 -0.83
CA ASN A 273 -24.29 -19.06 0.43
C ASN A 273 -22.81 -19.04 0.80
N ALA A 274 -22.21 -17.84 0.89
CA ALA A 274 -20.79 -17.72 1.19
C ALA A 274 -20.49 -18.21 2.62
N ASP A 275 -19.33 -18.80 2.82
CA ASP A 275 -18.86 -19.31 4.11
C ASP A 275 -18.37 -18.19 5.03
N CYS A 276 -17.95 -17.05 4.46
CA CYS A 276 -17.50 -15.87 5.17
C CYS A 276 -17.88 -14.60 4.39
N ILE A 277 -18.20 -13.53 5.10
CA ILE A 277 -18.48 -12.20 4.54
C ILE A 277 -17.37 -11.24 4.97
N ALA A 278 -16.92 -10.35 4.08
CA ALA A 278 -15.96 -9.30 4.37
C ALA A 278 -16.46 -7.94 3.91
N MET A 279 -16.25 -6.93 4.75
CA MET A 279 -16.63 -5.54 4.47
C MET A 279 -15.41 -4.62 4.59
N SER A 280 -15.20 -3.79 3.56
CA SER A 280 -14.10 -2.81 3.48
C SER A 280 -14.62 -1.37 3.60
N GLY A 281 -13.85 -0.49 4.25
CA GLY A 281 -14.15 0.95 4.37
C GLY A 281 -12.94 1.79 4.78
N LEU A 282 -12.76 2.94 4.12
CA LEU A 282 -11.70 3.91 4.38
C LEU A 282 -12.19 5.12 5.17
N LEU A 283 -13.46 5.52 5.04
CA LEU A 283 -13.97 6.74 5.68
C LEU A 283 -14.56 6.46 7.06
N VAL A 284 -14.46 7.44 7.97
CA VAL A 284 -15.00 7.34 9.33
C VAL A 284 -16.53 7.19 9.33
N LYS A 285 -17.25 7.77 8.36
CA LYS A 285 -18.70 7.51 8.21
C LYS A 285 -18.99 6.07 7.79
N SER A 286 -18.14 5.49 6.93
CA SER A 286 -18.26 4.12 6.44
C SER A 286 -18.16 3.08 7.55
N THR A 287 -17.35 3.34 8.58
CA THR A 287 -17.21 2.41 9.73
C THR A 287 -18.48 2.33 10.57
N ALA A 288 -19.28 3.40 10.65
CA ALA A 288 -20.58 3.36 11.30
C ALA A 288 -21.57 2.46 10.54
N PHE A 289 -21.61 2.56 9.19
CA PHE A 289 -22.45 1.67 8.36
C PHE A 289 -22.10 0.19 8.52
N MET A 290 -20.82 -0.15 8.76
CA MET A 290 -20.45 -1.54 9.03
C MET A 290 -21.14 -2.12 10.26
N LYS A 291 -21.30 -1.31 11.32
CA LYS A 291 -21.99 -1.75 12.53
C LYS A 291 -23.48 -1.97 12.27
N ASP A 292 -24.11 -1.02 11.57
CA ASP A 292 -25.53 -1.13 11.17
C ASP A 292 -25.76 -2.35 10.25
N ASN A 293 -24.81 -2.65 9.36
CA ASN A 293 -24.87 -3.83 8.49
C ASN A 293 -24.88 -5.14 9.29
N LEU A 294 -24.10 -5.22 10.38
CA LEU A 294 -24.07 -6.39 11.26
C LEU A 294 -25.42 -6.59 11.99
N GLU A 295 -26.11 -5.51 12.37
CA GLU A 295 -27.47 -5.59 12.92
C GLU A 295 -28.44 -6.16 11.88
N ALA A 296 -28.40 -5.64 10.66
CA ALA A 296 -29.23 -6.14 9.56
C ALA A 296 -28.92 -7.62 9.20
N PHE A 297 -27.66 -8.06 9.33
CA PHE A 297 -27.30 -9.47 9.16
C PHE A 297 -27.95 -10.36 10.22
N ASN A 298 -28.00 -9.92 11.48
CA ASN A 298 -28.69 -10.65 12.54
C ASN A 298 -30.19 -10.81 12.22
N ASP A 299 -30.83 -9.73 11.75
CA ASP A 299 -32.25 -9.72 11.38
C ASP A 299 -32.53 -10.61 10.17
N ALA A 300 -31.58 -10.70 9.24
CA ALA A 300 -31.63 -11.59 8.09
C ALA A 300 -31.27 -13.05 8.41
N GLY A 301 -30.89 -13.37 9.66
CA GLY A 301 -30.50 -14.72 10.09
C GLY A 301 -29.12 -15.17 9.60
N ILE A 302 -28.26 -14.24 9.18
CA ILE A 302 -26.89 -14.51 8.75
C ILE A 302 -26.01 -14.64 10.00
N SER A 303 -25.25 -15.73 10.08
CA SER A 303 -24.37 -16.03 11.23
C SER A 303 -22.95 -16.44 10.85
N VAL A 304 -22.64 -16.52 9.56
CA VAL A 304 -21.29 -16.82 9.07
C VAL A 304 -20.28 -15.80 9.61
N PRO A 305 -18.99 -16.15 9.78
CA PRO A 305 -17.98 -15.19 10.22
C PRO A 305 -17.94 -13.95 9.32
N VAL A 306 -17.71 -12.79 9.94
CA VAL A 306 -17.56 -11.51 9.25
C VAL A 306 -16.19 -10.90 9.50
N ILE A 307 -15.47 -10.57 8.44
CA ILE A 307 -14.21 -9.84 8.49
C ILE A 307 -14.47 -8.35 8.20
N LEU A 308 -13.99 -7.46 9.07
CA LEU A 308 -14.04 -6.01 8.86
C LEU A 308 -12.62 -5.46 8.65
N GLY A 309 -12.40 -4.82 7.50
CA GLY A 309 -11.10 -4.26 7.11
C GLY A 309 -11.18 -2.84 6.53
N GLY A 310 -10.02 -2.18 6.42
CA GLY A 310 -9.88 -0.83 5.86
C GLY A 310 -9.33 0.22 6.84
N ALA A 311 -8.73 1.30 6.32
CA ALA A 311 -7.81 2.13 7.11
C ALA A 311 -8.47 2.99 8.20
N ALA A 312 -9.79 3.23 8.14
CA ALA A 312 -10.50 3.93 9.22
C ALA A 312 -10.86 3.03 10.41
N LEU A 313 -10.78 1.70 10.26
CA LEU A 313 -11.10 0.79 11.34
C LEU A 313 -9.96 0.68 12.34
N THR A 314 -10.34 0.54 13.60
CA THR A 314 -9.38 0.24 14.68
C THR A 314 -9.67 -1.15 15.25
N PRO A 315 -8.65 -1.87 15.75
CA PRO A 315 -8.86 -3.15 16.40
C PRO A 315 -9.87 -3.07 17.54
N ARG A 316 -9.86 -1.97 18.30
CA ARG A 316 -10.79 -1.74 19.42
C ARG A 316 -12.24 -1.63 18.93
N PHE A 317 -12.50 -0.87 17.88
CA PHE A 317 -13.85 -0.71 17.33
C PHE A 317 -14.40 -2.06 16.85
N VAL A 318 -13.61 -2.85 16.13
CA VAL A 318 -14.04 -4.15 15.61
C VAL A 318 -14.20 -5.20 16.73
N ASN A 319 -13.20 -5.36 17.58
CA ASN A 319 -13.19 -6.41 18.61
C ASN A 319 -14.15 -6.14 19.77
N LYS A 320 -14.63 -4.90 19.92
CA LYS A 320 -15.58 -4.51 20.96
C LYS A 320 -16.93 -4.11 20.37
N ASP A 321 -16.99 -2.95 19.73
CA ASP A 321 -18.25 -2.33 19.35
C ASP A 321 -19.00 -3.13 18.27
N CYS A 322 -18.29 -3.74 17.32
CA CYS A 322 -18.90 -4.59 16.29
C CYS A 322 -19.20 -6.01 16.79
N ARG A 323 -18.28 -6.59 17.57
CA ARG A 323 -18.43 -7.96 18.11
C ARG A 323 -19.56 -8.06 19.14
N GLU A 324 -19.86 -7.01 19.89
CA GLU A 324 -21.01 -6.95 20.81
C GLU A 324 -22.37 -6.94 20.07
N VAL A 325 -22.37 -6.56 18.79
CA VAL A 325 -23.58 -6.40 17.99
C VAL A 325 -23.91 -7.64 17.16
N TYR A 326 -22.93 -8.19 16.45
CA TYR A 326 -23.17 -9.34 15.58
C TYR A 326 -23.27 -10.65 16.40
N ARG A 327 -24.24 -11.50 16.07
CA ARG A 327 -24.43 -12.79 16.74
C ARG A 327 -23.39 -13.84 16.33
N GLY A 328 -22.79 -13.67 15.15
CA GLY A 328 -21.68 -14.52 14.70
C GLY A 328 -20.31 -13.96 15.11
N GLN A 329 -19.24 -14.62 14.65
CA GLN A 329 -17.88 -14.13 14.88
C GLN A 329 -17.53 -12.91 14.01
N VAL A 330 -16.95 -11.88 14.63
CA VAL A 330 -16.39 -10.69 13.94
C VAL A 330 -14.88 -10.68 14.11
N ILE A 331 -14.17 -10.49 13.00
CA ILE A 331 -12.71 -10.54 12.89
C ILE A 331 -12.20 -9.21 12.33
N TYR A 332 -11.12 -8.69 12.92
CA TYR A 332 -10.43 -7.51 12.41
C TYR A 332 -9.45 -7.91 11.29
N GLY A 333 -9.80 -7.58 10.06
CA GLY A 333 -8.97 -7.77 8.89
C GLY A 333 -7.92 -6.66 8.78
N ARG A 334 -6.80 -6.85 9.47
CA ARG A 334 -5.69 -5.86 9.48
C ARG A 334 -5.11 -5.65 8.08
N ASP A 335 -4.97 -6.73 7.33
CA ASP A 335 -4.45 -6.81 5.97
C ASP A 335 -4.91 -8.11 5.33
N ALA A 336 -4.72 -8.23 4.01
CA ALA A 336 -5.18 -9.40 3.25
C ALA A 336 -4.59 -10.75 3.69
N PHE A 337 -3.46 -10.74 4.38
CA PHE A 337 -2.83 -11.98 4.88
C PHE A 337 -3.33 -12.37 6.26
N ALA A 338 -3.74 -11.40 7.08
CA ALA A 338 -4.55 -11.68 8.26
C ALA A 338 -5.85 -12.39 7.84
N ASP A 339 -6.49 -11.90 6.78
CA ASP A 339 -7.72 -12.50 6.23
C ASP A 339 -7.46 -13.91 5.69
N LEU A 340 -6.39 -14.11 4.92
CA LEU A 340 -5.99 -15.43 4.42
C LEU A 340 -5.72 -16.43 5.56
N ARG A 341 -4.92 -16.03 6.57
CA ARG A 341 -4.62 -16.89 7.73
C ARG A 341 -5.87 -17.28 8.50
N PHE A 342 -6.79 -16.33 8.69
CA PHE A 342 -8.08 -16.61 9.31
C PHE A 342 -8.89 -17.59 8.47
N MET A 343 -8.98 -17.38 7.16
CA MET A 343 -9.72 -18.26 6.26
C MET A 343 -9.15 -19.69 6.25
N ASP A 344 -7.82 -19.85 6.18
CA ASP A 344 -7.18 -21.18 6.20
C ASP A 344 -7.46 -21.90 7.54
N ALA A 345 -7.35 -21.20 8.66
CA ALA A 345 -7.67 -21.74 9.99
C ALA A 345 -9.16 -22.08 10.12
N TYR A 346 -10.04 -21.19 9.63
CA TYR A 346 -11.48 -21.37 9.66
C TYR A 346 -11.91 -22.60 8.85
N VAL A 347 -11.41 -22.76 7.63
CA VAL A 347 -11.73 -23.93 6.78
C VAL A 347 -11.26 -25.22 7.45
N ALA A 348 -10.03 -25.25 7.97
CA ALA A 348 -9.52 -26.42 8.67
C ALA A 348 -10.37 -26.79 9.90
N ALA A 349 -10.81 -25.80 10.70
CA ALA A 349 -11.66 -26.04 11.86
C ALA A 349 -13.08 -26.45 11.47
N ARG A 350 -13.67 -25.83 10.43
CA ARG A 350 -14.99 -26.19 9.90
C ARG A 350 -15.01 -27.64 9.44
N ASP A 351 -14.03 -28.04 8.64
CA ASP A 351 -13.96 -29.38 8.06
C ASP A 351 -13.68 -30.44 9.15
N ALA A 352 -13.00 -30.06 10.24
CA ALA A 352 -12.80 -30.90 11.43
C ALA A 352 -13.98 -30.88 12.43
N GLY A 353 -15.06 -30.14 12.17
CA GLY A 353 -16.19 -29.99 13.10
C GLY A 353 -15.83 -29.25 14.41
N GLN A 354 -14.79 -28.42 14.37
CA GLN A 354 -14.24 -27.63 15.48
C GLN A 354 -14.60 -26.13 15.38
N TRP A 355 -15.58 -25.78 14.55
CA TRP A 355 -16.07 -24.41 14.38
C TRP A 355 -17.55 -24.29 14.74
N ASP A 356 -17.90 -23.25 15.48
CA ASP A 356 -19.27 -22.80 15.69
C ASP A 356 -19.39 -21.32 15.31
N ASN A 357 -20.48 -20.95 14.62
CA ASN A 357 -20.65 -19.59 14.13
C ASN A 357 -20.78 -18.55 15.25
N GLN A 358 -21.27 -18.93 16.43
CA GLN A 358 -21.41 -18.04 17.58
C GLN A 358 -20.23 -18.12 18.54
N ALA A 359 -19.69 -19.31 18.77
CA ALA A 359 -18.59 -19.54 19.72
C ALA A 359 -17.19 -19.47 19.09
N GLY A 360 -17.08 -19.52 17.76
CA GLY A 360 -15.81 -19.54 17.02
C GLY A 360 -15.10 -20.89 17.10
N PHE A 361 -13.78 -20.86 17.34
CA PHE A 361 -12.95 -22.07 17.43
C PHE A 361 -13.21 -22.82 18.75
N LEU A 362 -13.82 -24.01 18.66
CA LEU A 362 -14.17 -24.83 19.82
C LEU A 362 -12.95 -25.41 20.55
N GLY A 363 -11.84 -25.61 19.82
CA GLY A 363 -10.55 -26.10 20.35
C GLY A 363 -9.57 -25.00 20.78
N GLY A 364 -10.00 -23.73 20.79
CA GLY A 364 -9.13 -22.56 20.93
C GLY A 364 -8.64 -22.03 19.59
N ALA A 365 -8.47 -20.72 19.48
CA ALA A 365 -7.99 -20.09 18.26
C ALA A 365 -6.49 -20.37 18.08
N PRO A 366 -6.03 -20.70 16.85
CA PRO A 366 -4.61 -20.72 16.54
C PRO A 366 -3.91 -19.40 16.89
N GLU A 367 -2.69 -19.48 17.44
CA GLU A 367 -1.89 -18.30 17.79
C GLU A 367 -1.68 -17.39 16.57
N GLY A 368 -1.81 -16.08 16.77
CA GLY A 368 -1.54 -15.08 15.73
C GLY A 368 -2.71 -14.71 14.82
N LEU A 369 -3.92 -15.26 15.05
CA LEU A 369 -5.14 -14.89 14.32
C LEU A 369 -5.79 -13.57 14.77
N GLY A 370 -5.25 -12.92 15.81
CA GLY A 370 -5.80 -11.66 16.33
C GLY A 370 -7.15 -11.81 17.04
N LEU A 371 -7.57 -13.05 17.33
CA LEU A 371 -8.80 -13.36 18.06
C LEU A 371 -8.63 -13.28 19.59
N ASP A 372 -7.39 -13.36 20.07
CA ASP A 372 -7.02 -13.40 21.50
C ASP A 372 -6.99 -12.03 22.20
N ALA A 373 -7.39 -10.95 21.53
CA ALA A 373 -7.39 -9.60 22.09
C ALA A 373 -8.55 -9.32 23.07
N ALA A 374 -8.98 -10.34 23.82
CA ALA A 374 -9.75 -10.16 25.03
C ALA A 374 -8.80 -10.23 26.24
N ALA A 375 -8.49 -9.05 26.79
CA ALA A 375 -7.77 -8.78 28.05
C ALA A 375 -6.24 -8.54 27.99
N GLY A 376 -5.85 -7.25 27.99
CA GLY A 376 -4.53 -6.78 28.41
C GLY A 376 -4.22 -5.34 27.95
N PRO A 377 -3.76 -4.41 28.81
CA PRO A 377 -3.39 -3.05 28.40
C PRO A 377 -2.01 -3.01 27.74
N ASP A 378 -1.89 -2.18 26.70
CA ASP A 378 -0.68 -1.64 26.04
C ASP A 378 0.58 -2.52 25.95
N THR A 379 0.97 -2.87 24.72
CA THR A 379 2.33 -2.65 24.18
C THR A 379 2.44 -3.15 22.73
N ALA A 380 2.48 -2.22 21.76
CA ALA A 380 3.33 -2.27 20.55
C ALA A 380 2.99 -1.15 19.56
N GLY A 381 3.96 -0.24 19.35
CA GLY A 381 4.22 0.38 18.04
C GLY A 381 3.48 1.68 17.72
N GLU A 382 4.15 2.79 17.98
CA GLU A 382 3.76 4.15 17.59
C GLU A 382 3.35 4.27 16.10
N PRO A 383 2.24 4.95 15.80
CA PRO A 383 2.10 5.64 14.52
C PRO A 383 3.05 6.84 14.55
N VAL A 384 3.96 6.92 13.58
CA VAL A 384 4.72 8.15 13.32
C VAL A 384 3.74 9.18 12.75
N THR A 385 3.04 9.90 13.63
CA THR A 385 2.47 11.22 13.39
C THR A 385 2.45 11.97 14.72
N ALA A 386 2.85 13.25 14.65
CA ALA A 386 3.08 14.22 15.73
C ALA A 386 2.38 13.93 17.09
N ALA A 387 3.20 13.94 18.15
CA ALA A 387 2.80 13.75 19.54
C ALA A 387 1.59 14.64 19.93
N PRO A 388 0.54 14.08 20.56
CA PRO A 388 -0.46 14.87 21.25
C PRO A 388 0.15 15.35 22.57
N ALA A 389 0.33 16.66 22.73
CA ALA A 389 0.62 17.25 24.03
C ALA A 389 -0.53 16.91 24.98
N ALA A 390 -0.19 16.38 26.16
CA ALA A 390 -1.11 15.91 27.18
C ALA A 390 -2.23 16.93 27.46
N ALA A 391 -3.48 16.48 27.28
CA ALA A 391 -4.66 17.22 27.68
C ALA A 391 -4.78 17.15 29.21
N GLU A 392 -4.48 18.26 29.89
CA GLU A 392 -5.08 18.51 31.20
C GLU A 392 -6.58 18.66 31.00
N THR A 393 -7.33 17.74 31.61
CA THR A 393 -8.79 17.71 31.67
C THR A 393 -9.30 18.93 32.41
N THR A 394 -9.47 20.05 31.71
CA THR A 394 -10.31 21.15 32.16
C THR A 394 -11.67 21.00 31.51
N ALA A 395 -12.71 20.94 32.34
CA ALA A 395 -14.09 20.76 31.93
C ALA A 395 -14.46 21.82 30.87
N ALA A 396 -14.76 21.35 29.65
CA ALA A 396 -15.11 22.20 28.53
C ALA A 396 -16.46 22.89 28.78
N SER A 397 -16.47 24.22 28.67
CA SER A 397 -17.68 25.02 28.53
C SER A 397 -18.45 24.58 27.28
N THR A 398 -19.73 24.27 27.41
CA THR A 398 -20.66 23.87 26.33
C THR A 398 -21.22 25.07 25.53
N THR A 399 -20.62 26.25 25.62
CA THR A 399 -20.98 27.38 24.75
C THR A 399 -20.25 27.26 23.41
N PRO A 400 -20.95 27.25 22.26
CA PRO A 400 -20.32 27.34 20.94
C PRO A 400 -19.47 28.60 20.87
N ASN A 401 -18.15 28.46 20.77
CA ASN A 401 -17.27 29.60 20.55
C ASN A 401 -17.23 29.92 19.05
N ASP A 402 -17.78 31.07 18.68
CA ASP A 402 -17.82 31.63 17.34
C ASP A 402 -16.82 32.77 17.14
N HIS A 403 -16.01 33.08 18.16
CA HIS A 403 -14.97 34.11 18.08
C HIS A 403 -13.75 33.61 17.30
N ARG A 404 -13.14 34.53 16.55
CA ARG A 404 -11.92 34.27 15.77
C ARG A 404 -10.82 33.82 16.70
N SER A 405 -10.03 32.83 16.28
CA SER A 405 -8.82 32.45 17.00
C SER A 405 -7.87 33.65 17.14
N GLU A 406 -7.40 33.92 18.35
CA GLU A 406 -6.38 34.96 18.62
C GLU A 406 -5.06 34.68 17.88
N ALA A 407 -4.81 33.43 17.50
CA ALA A 407 -3.65 33.02 16.72
C ALA A 407 -3.81 33.30 15.21
N VAL A 408 -4.94 33.83 14.75
CA VAL A 408 -5.23 34.15 13.34
C VAL A 408 -5.71 35.60 13.23
N PRO A 409 -4.81 36.59 13.31
CA PRO A 409 -5.18 37.99 13.12
C PRO A 409 -5.61 38.24 11.67
N GLU A 410 -6.62 39.08 11.45
CA GLU A 410 -7.12 39.37 10.12
C GLU A 410 -6.03 39.98 9.20
N GLU A 411 -5.97 39.50 7.95
CA GLU A 411 -5.05 39.97 6.91
C GLU A 411 -5.77 40.78 5.79
N PRO A 412 -5.03 41.59 5.00
CA PRO A 412 -5.59 42.26 3.82
C PRO A 412 -6.23 41.28 2.83
N ALA A 413 -7.36 41.68 2.23
CA ALA A 413 -8.02 40.88 1.20
C ALA A 413 -7.12 40.73 -0.03
N LEU A 414 -7.18 39.55 -0.66
CA LEU A 414 -6.42 39.25 -1.87
C LEU A 414 -7.17 39.72 -3.12
N GLN A 415 -6.44 39.94 -4.21
CA GLN A 415 -7.02 40.33 -5.50
C GLN A 415 -6.82 39.20 -6.52
N PRO A 416 -7.90 38.53 -6.95
CA PRO A 416 -7.80 37.42 -7.89
C PRO A 416 -7.67 37.94 -9.33
N PRO A 417 -7.03 37.16 -10.23
CA PRO A 417 -6.90 37.53 -11.63
C PRO A 417 -8.23 37.49 -12.40
N PHE A 418 -9.22 36.75 -11.90
CA PHE A 418 -10.59 36.68 -12.43
C PHE A 418 -11.56 36.26 -11.32
N TRP A 419 -12.86 36.39 -11.57
CA TRP A 419 -13.92 35.92 -10.68
C TRP A 419 -14.70 34.75 -11.29
N GLY A 420 -15.24 33.88 -10.44
CA GLY A 420 -15.97 32.69 -10.86
C GLY A 420 -15.05 31.54 -11.22
N SER A 421 -15.55 30.59 -12.01
CA SER A 421 -14.84 29.35 -12.33
C SER A 421 -14.23 29.33 -13.72
N HIS A 422 -13.02 28.80 -13.80
CA HIS A 422 -12.26 28.51 -15.02
C HIS A 422 -11.94 27.01 -15.10
N VAL A 423 -11.90 26.48 -16.32
CA VAL A 423 -11.59 25.07 -16.60
C VAL A 423 -10.27 25.00 -17.34
N LEU A 424 -9.42 24.03 -16.95
CA LEU A 424 -8.27 23.60 -17.72
C LEU A 424 -8.49 22.17 -18.18
N THR A 425 -8.28 21.94 -19.47
CA THR A 425 -8.40 20.62 -20.11
C THR A 425 -7.04 19.93 -20.23
N GLU A 426 -7.04 18.66 -20.63
CA GLU A 426 -5.82 17.88 -20.89
C GLU A 426 -4.89 18.52 -21.94
N ALA A 427 -5.41 19.38 -22.82
CA ALA A 427 -4.61 20.13 -23.79
C ALA A 427 -3.83 21.30 -23.16
N GLU A 428 -4.26 21.79 -22.00
CA GLU A 428 -3.70 22.96 -21.31
C GLU A 428 -2.85 22.56 -20.10
N ILE A 429 -2.89 21.29 -19.69
CA ILE A 429 -2.19 20.77 -18.52
C ILE A 429 -1.01 19.91 -19.00
N PRO A 430 0.24 20.40 -18.88
CA PRO A 430 1.41 19.61 -19.21
C PRO A 430 1.59 18.48 -18.18
N LEU A 431 1.34 17.24 -18.58
CA LEU A 431 1.39 16.10 -17.67
C LEU A 431 2.78 15.91 -17.03
N GLU A 432 3.85 16.26 -17.74
CA GLU A 432 5.23 16.29 -17.22
C GLU A 432 5.39 17.22 -16.02
N GLU A 433 4.74 18.39 -16.03
CA GLU A 433 4.76 19.30 -14.87
C GLU A 433 3.98 18.72 -13.70
N VAL A 434 2.88 17.99 -13.96
CA VAL A 434 2.11 17.33 -12.90
C VAL A 434 2.93 16.20 -12.27
N PHE A 435 3.67 15.41 -13.05
CA PHE A 435 4.57 14.38 -12.53
C PHE A 435 5.63 14.94 -11.57
N ALA A 436 6.05 16.20 -11.74
CA ALA A 436 6.99 16.84 -10.82
C ALA A 436 6.43 17.06 -9.40
N TYR A 437 5.11 16.99 -9.23
CA TYR A 437 4.43 17.07 -7.92
C TYR A 437 4.09 15.70 -7.32
N LEU A 438 4.46 14.60 -7.97
CA LEU A 438 4.14 13.25 -7.51
C LEU A 438 4.86 12.89 -6.20
N ASP A 439 4.08 12.62 -5.14
CA ASP A 439 4.63 12.10 -3.89
C ASP A 439 5.02 10.61 -4.05
N ARG A 440 6.30 10.40 -4.34
CA ARG A 440 6.88 9.06 -4.51
C ARG A 440 6.81 8.22 -3.24
N ASN A 441 6.88 8.84 -2.05
CA ASN A 441 6.79 8.07 -0.80
C ASN A 441 5.37 7.53 -0.61
N ALA A 442 4.36 8.38 -0.84
CA ALA A 442 2.96 7.98 -0.79
C ALA A 442 2.63 6.93 -1.87
N LEU A 443 3.19 7.06 -3.07
CA LEU A 443 3.05 6.06 -4.13
C LEU A 443 3.69 4.72 -3.74
N PHE A 444 4.98 4.70 -3.41
CA PHE A 444 5.71 3.46 -3.22
C PHE A 444 5.30 2.73 -1.94
N ALA A 445 5.30 3.41 -0.79
CA ALA A 445 4.97 2.77 0.48
C ALA A 445 3.45 2.63 0.70
N GLY A 446 2.68 3.63 0.25
CA GLY A 446 1.25 3.71 0.46
C GLY A 446 0.44 2.92 -0.56
N GLN A 447 0.61 3.21 -1.86
CA GLN A 447 -0.20 2.56 -2.91
C GLN A 447 0.39 1.23 -3.36
N TRP A 448 1.69 1.18 -3.65
CA TRP A 448 2.36 -0.03 -4.17
C TRP A 448 2.84 -0.99 -3.08
N GLN A 449 2.67 -0.60 -1.81
CA GLN A 449 3.05 -1.39 -0.63
C GLN A 449 4.52 -1.85 -0.61
N LEU A 450 5.41 -1.13 -1.31
CA LEU A 450 6.86 -1.32 -1.27
C LEU A 450 7.40 -0.68 0.00
N ARG A 451 7.14 -1.30 1.15
CA ARG A 451 7.50 -0.75 2.47
C ARG A 451 8.90 -1.19 2.88
N LYS A 452 9.52 -0.37 3.72
CA LYS A 452 10.77 -0.72 4.39
C LYS A 452 10.56 -1.96 5.26
N ALA A 453 11.32 -3.02 4.99
CA ALA A 453 11.24 -4.26 5.76
C ALA A 453 11.79 -4.09 7.19
N GLN A 454 11.34 -4.94 8.11
CA GLN A 454 11.80 -4.92 9.49
C GLN A 454 13.30 -5.26 9.55
N GLY A 455 14.11 -4.40 10.16
CA GLY A 455 15.57 -4.55 10.23
C GLY A 455 16.34 -4.07 8.98
N GLN A 456 15.65 -3.65 7.90
CA GLN A 456 16.31 -3.05 6.74
C GLN A 456 16.90 -1.67 7.12
N SER A 457 18.07 -1.32 6.60
CA SER A 457 18.59 0.04 6.76
C SER A 457 17.81 1.02 5.85
N ARG A 458 17.92 2.33 6.11
CA ARG A 458 17.29 3.33 5.23
C ARG A 458 17.97 3.36 3.86
N GLU A 459 19.30 3.22 3.82
CA GLU A 459 20.09 3.21 2.59
C GLU A 459 19.74 1.99 1.72
N ASP A 460 19.59 0.81 2.31
CA ASP A 460 19.19 -0.40 1.56
C ASP A 460 17.77 -0.28 1.01
N TYR A 461 16.87 0.36 1.76
CA TYR A 461 15.51 0.62 1.30
C TYR A 461 15.49 1.60 0.13
N GLU A 462 16.24 2.71 0.22
CA GLU A 462 16.38 3.68 -0.86
C GLU A 462 17.04 3.06 -2.11
N ALA A 463 18.05 2.21 -1.94
CA ALA A 463 18.67 1.45 -3.03
C ALA A 463 17.69 0.47 -3.69
N MET A 464 16.87 -0.23 -2.90
CA MET A 464 15.82 -1.12 -3.42
C MET A 464 14.78 -0.34 -4.23
N LEU A 465 14.34 0.82 -3.75
CA LEU A 465 13.42 1.69 -4.49
C LEU A 465 14.04 2.16 -5.81
N ALA A 466 15.30 2.58 -5.80
CA ALA A 466 16.01 3.02 -7.01
C ALA A 466 16.20 1.89 -8.03
N GLU A 467 16.46 0.66 -7.58
CA GLU A 467 16.64 -0.50 -8.45
C GLU A 467 15.32 -1.05 -9.00
N LYS A 468 14.23 -1.00 -8.21
CA LYS A 468 12.98 -1.73 -8.52
C LYS A 468 11.79 -0.82 -8.76
N ALA A 469 11.53 0.15 -7.87
CA ALA A 469 10.33 0.97 -7.92
C ALA A 469 10.44 2.08 -8.99
N GLU A 470 11.59 2.73 -9.06
CA GLU A 470 11.82 3.86 -9.97
C GLU A 470 11.71 3.45 -11.45
N PRO A 471 12.29 2.31 -11.92
CA PRO A 471 12.13 1.89 -13.31
C PRO A 471 10.68 1.58 -13.68
N VAL A 472 9.92 0.98 -12.75
CA VAL A 472 8.49 0.69 -12.95
C VAL A 472 7.69 1.99 -13.04
N LEU A 473 7.98 2.96 -12.17
CA LEU A 473 7.37 4.29 -12.25
C LEU A 473 7.66 4.96 -13.59
N GLN A 474 8.92 4.97 -14.02
CA GLN A 474 9.32 5.58 -15.29
C GLN A 474 8.59 4.93 -16.47
N GLN A 475 8.52 3.58 -16.50
CA GLN A 475 7.78 2.85 -17.52
C GLN A 475 6.28 3.23 -17.54
N TRP A 476 5.65 3.33 -16.37
CA TRP A 476 4.24 3.71 -16.28
C TRP A 476 4.00 5.17 -16.67
N MET A 477 4.89 6.08 -16.31
CA MET A 477 4.82 7.49 -16.74
C MET A 477 4.90 7.59 -18.26
N GLU A 478 5.87 6.93 -18.89
CA GLU A 478 6.03 6.86 -20.35
C GLU A 478 4.79 6.27 -21.01
N ARG A 479 4.27 5.17 -20.46
CA ARG A 479 3.07 4.52 -20.98
C ARG A 479 1.83 5.41 -20.86
N CYS A 480 1.64 6.11 -19.73
CA CYS A 480 0.54 7.04 -19.54
C CYS A 480 0.55 8.16 -20.58
N MET A 481 1.73 8.67 -20.94
CA MET A 481 1.89 9.69 -21.98
C MET A 481 1.65 9.11 -23.37
N ALA A 482 2.23 7.96 -23.70
CA ALA A 482 2.15 7.36 -25.02
C ALA A 482 0.74 6.86 -25.37
N GLU A 483 0.05 6.24 -24.41
CA GLU A 483 -1.28 5.65 -24.59
C GLU A 483 -2.42 6.58 -24.14
N GLN A 484 -2.11 7.80 -23.67
CA GLN A 484 -3.07 8.79 -23.16
C GLN A 484 -4.02 8.21 -22.09
N LEU A 485 -3.44 7.49 -21.12
CA LEU A 485 -4.20 6.77 -20.08
C LEU A 485 -4.75 7.70 -18.99
N LEU A 486 -4.16 8.89 -18.85
CA LEU A 486 -4.58 9.93 -17.92
C LEU A 486 -5.09 11.13 -18.73
N THR A 487 -6.28 11.61 -18.39
CA THR A 487 -6.92 12.78 -19.02
C THR A 487 -7.17 13.84 -17.94
N PRO A 488 -6.13 14.53 -17.47
CA PRO A 488 -6.24 15.47 -16.35
C PRO A 488 -7.15 16.64 -16.73
N ARG A 489 -8.10 16.98 -15.85
CA ARG A 489 -8.97 18.15 -15.99
C ARG A 489 -9.17 18.84 -14.65
N VAL A 490 -9.30 20.16 -14.69
CA VAL A 490 -9.38 21.01 -13.50
C VAL A 490 -10.51 22.01 -13.67
N ALA A 491 -11.35 22.16 -12.65
CA ALA A 491 -12.21 23.31 -12.46
C ALA A 491 -11.72 24.04 -11.20
N TYR A 492 -11.25 25.26 -11.35
CA TYR A 492 -10.83 26.09 -10.22
C TYR A 492 -11.44 27.49 -10.34
N GLY A 493 -11.44 28.27 -9.28
CA GLY A 493 -12.04 29.59 -9.33
C GLY A 493 -11.92 30.38 -8.05
N TYR A 494 -12.32 31.65 -8.14
CA TYR A 494 -12.22 32.63 -7.06
C TYR A 494 -13.60 33.22 -6.80
N TYR A 495 -14.05 33.15 -5.54
CA TYR A 495 -15.40 33.54 -5.13
C TYR A 495 -15.32 34.58 -4.00
N PRO A 496 -16.15 35.63 -4.03
CA PRO A 496 -16.24 36.55 -2.90
C PRO A 496 -16.76 35.82 -1.67
N CYS A 497 -16.14 36.06 -0.52
CA CYS A 497 -16.52 35.42 0.72
C CYS A 497 -16.39 36.36 1.93
N GLY A 498 -16.90 35.91 3.07
CA GLY A 498 -16.68 36.54 4.36
C GLY A 498 -17.01 35.58 5.50
N ARG A 499 -16.30 35.70 6.62
CA ARG A 499 -16.52 34.91 7.82
C ARG A 499 -17.74 35.41 8.59
N GLU A 500 -18.60 34.49 9.00
CA GLU A 500 -19.68 34.71 9.97
C GLU A 500 -19.60 33.62 11.05
N GLY A 501 -18.99 33.95 12.19
CA GLY A 501 -18.73 33.00 13.26
C GLY A 501 -17.80 31.86 12.82
N ASN A 502 -18.30 30.63 12.84
CA ASN A 502 -17.59 29.43 12.34
C ASN A 502 -17.99 29.05 10.90
N SER A 503 -18.73 29.93 10.22
CA SER A 503 -19.13 29.73 8.83
C SER A 503 -18.34 30.61 7.88
N LEU A 504 -18.08 30.09 6.68
CA LEU A 504 -17.61 30.88 5.56
C LEU A 504 -18.78 31.09 4.59
N VAL A 505 -19.25 32.34 4.47
CA VAL A 505 -20.33 32.73 3.57
C VAL A 505 -19.75 33.04 2.20
N VAL A 506 -20.34 32.48 1.14
CA VAL A 506 -19.86 32.57 -0.23
C VAL A 506 -20.90 33.28 -1.09
N PHE A 507 -20.45 34.17 -1.97
CA PHE A 507 -21.32 35.03 -2.75
C PHE A 507 -21.10 34.86 -4.26
N ASP A 508 -22.09 35.28 -5.03
CA ASP A 508 -22.17 35.12 -6.48
C ASP A 508 -21.21 36.09 -7.20
N PRO A 509 -20.24 35.56 -7.97
CA PRO A 509 -19.27 36.39 -8.68
C PRO A 509 -19.82 37.00 -9.98
N ALA A 510 -21.06 36.69 -10.41
CA ALA A 510 -21.56 37.03 -11.75
C ALA A 510 -21.48 38.52 -12.12
N ASN A 511 -21.52 39.43 -11.13
CA ASN A 511 -21.47 40.88 -11.36
C ASN A 511 -20.05 41.48 -11.22
N LEU A 512 -19.03 40.66 -10.97
CA LEU A 512 -17.67 41.11 -10.73
C LEU A 512 -16.78 40.91 -11.97
N GLN A 513 -15.93 41.90 -12.24
CA GLN A 513 -14.89 41.84 -13.26
C GLN A 513 -13.51 41.69 -12.61
N ALA A 514 -12.53 41.22 -13.40
CA ALA A 514 -11.15 41.14 -12.94
C ALA A 514 -10.69 42.49 -12.36
N GLY A 515 -10.15 42.46 -11.14
CA GLY A 515 -9.72 43.65 -10.41
C GLY A 515 -10.79 44.35 -9.57
N ASP A 516 -12.08 44.01 -9.70
CA ASP A 516 -13.12 44.51 -8.79
C ASP A 516 -12.89 44.02 -7.35
N ALA A 517 -13.28 44.84 -6.37
CA ALA A 517 -13.32 44.44 -4.96
C ALA A 517 -14.47 43.45 -4.70
N PRO A 518 -14.34 42.53 -3.71
CA PRO A 518 -15.34 41.51 -3.44
C PRO A 518 -16.73 42.08 -3.10
N SER A 519 -16.80 43.25 -2.45
CA SER A 519 -18.02 43.85 -1.90
C SER A 519 -19.03 44.41 -2.92
N LYS A 520 -18.77 44.30 -4.22
CA LYS A 520 -19.58 44.94 -5.26
C LYS A 520 -20.75 44.04 -5.70
N GLY A 521 -21.86 44.08 -4.96
CA GLY A 521 -23.19 43.65 -5.42
C GLY A 521 -23.34 42.14 -5.65
N SER A 522 -22.90 41.32 -4.71
CA SER A 522 -22.97 39.86 -4.81
C SER A 522 -24.06 39.27 -3.90
N ARG A 523 -24.92 38.45 -4.49
CA ARG A 523 -25.95 37.66 -3.80
C ARG A 523 -25.29 36.50 -3.03
N GLU A 524 -25.75 36.16 -1.83
CA GLU A 524 -25.28 34.95 -1.13
C GLU A 524 -25.60 33.69 -1.97
N LEU A 525 -24.59 32.86 -2.24
CA LEU A 525 -24.74 31.54 -2.87
C LEU A 525 -25.05 30.47 -1.82
N GLY A 526 -24.37 30.55 -0.67
CA GLY A 526 -24.49 29.61 0.42
C GLY A 526 -23.36 29.79 1.43
N ARG A 527 -23.18 28.79 2.30
CA ARG A 527 -22.19 28.83 3.38
C ARG A 527 -21.63 27.45 3.69
N PHE A 528 -20.37 27.42 4.09
CA PHE A 528 -19.73 26.24 4.68
C PHE A 528 -19.68 26.40 6.19
N ALA A 529 -20.33 25.51 6.93
CA ALA A 529 -20.24 25.45 8.39
C ALA A 529 -19.02 24.60 8.79
N LEU A 530 -17.99 25.25 9.34
CA LEU A 530 -16.68 24.63 9.53
C LEU A 530 -16.41 24.41 11.02
N PRO A 531 -16.00 23.21 11.45
CA PRO A 531 -15.81 22.95 12.87
C PRO A 531 -14.60 23.70 13.44
N ARG A 532 -14.63 23.93 14.75
CA ARG A 532 -13.56 24.61 15.49
C ARG A 532 -12.83 23.61 16.38
N GLN A 533 -11.50 23.67 16.35
CA GLN A 533 -10.60 22.91 17.22
C GLN A 533 -10.95 23.12 18.70
N ARG A 534 -11.15 22.01 19.42
CA ARG A 534 -11.56 22.03 20.83
C ARG A 534 -10.56 22.67 21.79
N SER A 535 -9.26 22.60 21.49
CA SER A 535 -8.18 23.06 22.38
C SER A 535 -7.03 23.72 21.60
N GLY A 536 -5.98 24.15 22.30
CA GLY A 536 -4.84 24.83 21.70
C GLY A 536 -5.22 26.16 21.05
N ASN A 537 -4.83 26.35 19.80
CA ASN A 537 -5.10 27.59 19.08
C ASN A 537 -6.56 27.74 18.64
N ARG A 538 -7.41 26.71 18.86
CA ARG A 538 -8.84 26.75 18.54
C ARG A 538 -9.12 27.13 17.08
N TYR A 539 -8.36 26.59 16.14
CA TYR A 539 -8.51 26.90 14.71
C TYR A 539 -9.88 26.52 14.15
N CYS A 540 -10.37 27.34 13.22
CA CYS A 540 -11.49 27.06 12.32
C CYS A 540 -11.08 27.56 10.93
N ILE A 541 -11.41 26.85 9.85
CA ILE A 541 -11.02 27.26 8.49
C ILE A 541 -11.59 28.67 8.16
N ALA A 542 -12.79 29.00 8.68
CA ALA A 542 -13.40 30.31 8.49
C ALA A 542 -12.53 31.45 9.05
N ASP A 543 -11.74 31.20 10.11
CA ASP A 543 -10.85 32.20 10.71
C ASP A 543 -9.70 32.62 9.79
N PHE A 544 -9.42 31.88 8.71
CA PHE A 544 -8.40 32.28 7.73
C PHE A 544 -8.89 33.31 6.72
N TYR A 545 -10.15 33.75 6.83
CA TYR A 545 -10.75 34.77 5.98
C TYR A 545 -11.20 35.97 6.81
N ARG A 546 -11.36 37.13 6.18
CA ARG A 546 -11.85 38.36 6.83
C ARG A 546 -13.31 38.25 7.26
N ASP A 547 -13.67 38.97 8.32
CA ASP A 547 -15.06 39.02 8.80
C ASP A 547 -15.96 39.71 7.77
N ALA A 548 -17.10 39.07 7.46
CA ALA A 548 -18.10 39.67 6.58
C ALA A 548 -18.55 41.02 7.17
N SER A 549 -18.73 42.01 6.30
CA SER A 549 -19.27 43.30 6.71
C SER A 549 -20.79 43.32 6.54
N THR A 550 -21.46 44.32 7.09
CA THR A 550 -22.90 44.49 6.94
C THR A 550 -23.17 45.83 6.29
N ASP A 551 -24.01 45.86 5.26
CA ASP A 551 -24.44 47.12 4.64
C ASP A 551 -25.45 47.88 5.52
N GLY A 552 -25.82 49.09 5.11
CA GLY A 552 -26.79 49.92 5.84
C GLY A 552 -28.21 49.34 5.93
N GLU A 553 -28.50 48.27 5.19
CA GLU A 553 -29.77 47.53 5.18
C GLU A 553 -29.71 46.23 5.99
N GLY A 554 -28.57 45.94 6.64
CA GLY A 554 -28.40 44.73 7.47
C GLY A 554 -27.99 43.49 6.68
N ARG A 555 -27.62 43.62 5.40
CA ARG A 555 -27.22 42.47 4.56
C ARG A 555 -25.71 42.24 4.66
N LEU A 556 -25.31 40.97 4.79
CA LEU A 556 -23.90 40.59 4.75
C LEU A 556 -23.28 40.93 3.40
N GLN A 557 -22.05 41.43 3.44
CA GLN A 557 -21.25 41.78 2.28
C GLN A 557 -19.91 41.04 2.35
N PRO A 558 -19.44 40.43 1.25
CA PRO A 558 -18.15 39.79 1.19
C PRO A 558 -17.02 40.81 1.35
N THR A 559 -15.97 40.38 2.02
CA THR A 559 -14.79 41.18 2.36
C THR A 559 -13.49 40.51 1.94
N ASP A 560 -13.55 39.26 1.50
CA ASP A 560 -12.40 38.42 1.16
C ASP A 560 -12.67 37.55 -0.06
N VAL A 561 -11.70 36.70 -0.40
CA VAL A 561 -11.73 35.80 -1.56
C VAL A 561 -11.50 34.36 -1.13
N LEU A 562 -12.37 33.47 -1.60
CA LEU A 562 -12.27 32.03 -1.46
C LEU A 562 -11.88 31.41 -2.82
N PRO A 563 -10.62 30.97 -2.98
CA PRO A 563 -10.26 30.04 -4.03
C PRO A 563 -10.77 28.63 -3.73
N MET A 564 -11.28 27.97 -4.77
CA MET A 564 -11.71 26.57 -4.73
C MET A 564 -11.14 25.82 -5.92
N GLN A 565 -10.91 24.53 -5.75
CA GLN A 565 -10.50 23.63 -6.83
C GLN A 565 -11.25 22.30 -6.78
N ALA A 566 -11.42 21.72 -7.97
CA ALA A 566 -11.87 20.37 -8.22
C ALA A 566 -11.04 19.81 -9.37
N VAL A 567 -10.42 18.64 -9.19
CA VAL A 567 -9.50 18.04 -10.16
C VAL A 567 -9.85 16.58 -10.39
N THR A 568 -9.58 16.07 -11.57
CA THR A 568 -9.77 14.65 -11.93
C THR A 568 -8.70 14.19 -12.92
N MET A 569 -8.32 12.91 -12.86
CA MET A 569 -7.56 12.23 -13.92
C MET A 569 -8.46 11.70 -15.07
N GLY A 570 -9.77 11.91 -14.95
CA GLY A 570 -10.79 11.57 -15.94
C GLY A 570 -11.18 10.08 -15.98
N GLU A 571 -12.29 9.79 -16.66
CA GLU A 571 -12.90 8.46 -16.72
C GLU A 571 -12.00 7.39 -17.33
N ARG A 572 -11.09 7.79 -18.24
CA ARG A 572 -10.19 6.85 -18.93
C ARG A 572 -9.30 6.09 -17.94
N ALA A 573 -8.84 6.75 -16.89
CA ALA A 573 -8.05 6.11 -15.83
C ALA A 573 -8.86 5.02 -15.13
N THR A 574 -10.08 5.32 -14.69
CA THR A 574 -10.96 4.34 -14.04
C THR A 574 -11.29 3.17 -14.97
N ALA A 575 -11.61 3.44 -16.24
CA ALA A 575 -11.93 2.42 -17.23
C ALA A 575 -10.74 1.48 -17.50
N PHE A 576 -9.54 2.04 -17.66
CA PHE A 576 -8.33 1.25 -17.91
C PHE A 576 -7.89 0.43 -16.70
N ALA A 577 -8.03 0.97 -15.48
CA ALA A 577 -7.80 0.18 -14.26
C ALA A 577 -8.76 -1.01 -14.17
N ARG A 578 -10.05 -0.81 -14.50
CA ARG A 578 -11.03 -1.90 -14.54
C ARG A 578 -10.68 -2.95 -15.61
N GLU A 579 -10.22 -2.53 -16.78
CA GLU A 579 -9.74 -3.42 -17.85
C GLU A 579 -8.57 -4.30 -17.37
N LEU A 580 -7.57 -3.71 -16.71
CA LEU A 580 -6.44 -4.45 -16.14
C LEU A 580 -6.89 -5.46 -15.09
N PHE A 581 -7.79 -5.07 -14.20
CA PHE A 581 -8.32 -5.95 -13.15
C PHE A 581 -9.11 -7.13 -13.75
N GLN A 582 -10.02 -6.86 -14.69
CA GLN A 582 -10.82 -7.88 -15.37
C GLN A 582 -9.99 -8.79 -16.28
N GLY A 583 -8.90 -8.25 -16.84
CA GLY A 583 -7.92 -9.00 -17.63
C GLY A 583 -6.86 -9.71 -16.79
N ASP A 584 -7.04 -9.78 -15.46
CA ASP A 584 -6.14 -10.46 -14.52
C ASP A 584 -4.70 -9.96 -14.51
N ARG A 585 -4.50 -8.73 -14.97
CA ARG A 585 -3.21 -8.03 -14.95
C ARG A 585 -3.05 -7.34 -13.60
N TYR A 586 -3.09 -8.11 -12.52
CA TYR A 586 -3.18 -7.59 -11.15
C TYR A 586 -2.01 -6.70 -10.76
N SER A 587 -0.79 -7.04 -11.18
CA SER A 587 0.40 -6.23 -10.92
C SER A 587 0.29 -4.88 -11.62
N ASP A 588 -0.10 -4.89 -12.89
CA ASP A 588 -0.31 -3.67 -13.67
C ASP A 588 -1.47 -2.83 -13.12
N TYR A 589 -2.57 -3.48 -12.72
CA TYR A 589 -3.70 -2.83 -12.08
C TYR A 589 -3.24 -2.09 -10.81
N LEU A 590 -2.53 -2.76 -9.91
CA LEU A 590 -2.02 -2.15 -8.68
C LEU A 590 -1.15 -0.93 -9.00
N TYR A 591 -0.21 -1.09 -9.93
CA TYR A 591 0.71 -0.01 -10.29
C TYR A 591 0.00 1.18 -10.90
N PHE A 592 -0.86 0.93 -11.90
CA PHE A 592 -1.57 1.97 -12.63
C PHE A 592 -2.63 2.66 -11.77
N HIS A 593 -3.45 1.90 -11.04
CA HIS A 593 -4.48 2.48 -10.18
C HIS A 593 -3.84 3.32 -9.07
N GLY A 594 -2.79 2.81 -8.42
CA GLY A 594 -2.02 3.55 -7.42
C GLY A 594 -1.41 4.84 -7.99
N LEU A 595 -0.85 4.79 -9.21
CA LEU A 595 -0.35 5.98 -9.90
C LEU A 595 -1.48 6.97 -10.20
N GLY A 596 -2.63 6.52 -10.71
CA GLY A 596 -3.77 7.37 -11.01
C GLY A 596 -4.29 8.14 -9.79
N VAL A 597 -4.37 7.47 -8.62
CA VAL A 597 -4.75 8.11 -7.35
C VAL A 597 -3.72 9.18 -6.95
N GLN A 598 -2.43 8.87 -7.00
CA GLN A 598 -1.39 9.84 -6.62
C GLN A 598 -1.24 10.97 -7.65
N MET A 599 -1.57 10.74 -8.91
CA MET A 599 -1.60 11.78 -9.92
C MET A 599 -2.74 12.76 -9.70
N ALA A 600 -3.90 12.33 -9.18
CA ALA A 600 -4.96 13.25 -8.77
C ALA A 600 -4.50 14.21 -7.66
N GLU A 601 -3.75 13.71 -6.66
CA GLU A 601 -3.13 14.53 -5.62
C GLU A 601 -2.02 15.45 -6.18
N ALA A 602 -1.19 14.95 -7.10
CA ALA A 602 -0.17 15.75 -7.76
C ALA A 602 -0.80 16.90 -8.58
N LEU A 603 -1.90 16.63 -9.29
CA LEU A 603 -2.66 17.66 -10.00
C LEU A 603 -3.26 18.67 -9.02
N ALA A 604 -3.80 18.22 -7.89
CA ALA A 604 -4.32 19.11 -6.86
C ALA A 604 -3.24 20.04 -6.30
N GLU A 605 -2.01 19.57 -6.11
CA GLU A 605 -0.90 20.41 -5.67
C GLU A 605 -0.39 21.33 -6.79
N TRP A 606 -0.34 20.87 -8.04
CA TRP A 606 0.00 21.70 -9.21
C TRP A 606 -0.98 22.88 -9.36
N VAL A 607 -2.29 22.61 -9.23
CA VAL A 607 -3.33 23.66 -9.25
C VAL A 607 -3.23 24.57 -8.02
N HIS A 608 -2.94 24.01 -6.84
CA HIS A 608 -2.75 24.80 -5.64
C HIS A 608 -1.54 25.76 -5.78
N ALA A 609 -0.43 25.30 -6.35
CA ALA A 609 0.73 26.14 -6.65
C ALA A 609 0.40 27.25 -7.65
N ARG A 610 -0.45 26.96 -8.64
CA ARG A 610 -0.99 27.96 -9.57
C ARG A 610 -1.85 29.00 -8.84
N ILE A 611 -2.77 28.59 -7.98
CA ILE A 611 -3.62 29.49 -7.17
C ILE A 611 -2.75 30.38 -6.27
N ARG A 612 -1.73 29.81 -5.61
CA ARG A 612 -0.77 30.59 -4.81
C ARG A 612 -0.09 31.67 -5.65
N ARG A 613 0.38 31.32 -6.85
CA ARG A 613 1.02 32.26 -7.79
C ARG A 613 0.05 33.36 -8.25
N ASP A 614 -1.15 32.99 -8.66
CA ASP A 614 -2.20 33.92 -9.11
C ASP A 614 -2.52 34.98 -8.04
N LEU A 615 -2.43 34.62 -6.76
CA LEU A 615 -2.71 35.50 -5.62
C LEU A 615 -1.46 36.10 -4.96
N GLY A 616 -0.31 36.06 -5.64
CA GLY A 616 0.91 36.78 -5.24
C GLY A 616 1.82 36.04 -4.25
N PHE A 617 1.60 34.75 -4.04
CA PHE A 617 2.38 33.90 -3.14
C PHE A 617 3.08 32.75 -3.88
N ALA A 618 3.65 33.04 -5.05
CA ALA A 618 4.38 32.06 -5.83
C ALA A 618 5.50 31.39 -5.01
N ASP A 619 5.65 30.08 -5.19
CA ASP A 619 6.72 29.33 -4.52
C ASP A 619 8.10 29.82 -5.01
N PRO A 620 9.14 29.78 -4.15
CA PRO A 620 10.50 30.10 -4.56
C PRO A 620 10.97 29.24 -5.74
N VAL A 621 11.69 29.86 -6.68
CA VAL A 621 12.28 29.15 -7.82
C VAL A 621 13.20 28.03 -7.31
N GLY A 622 12.96 26.81 -7.76
CA GLY A 622 13.74 25.63 -7.37
C GLY A 622 13.39 25.07 -5.98
N MET A 623 12.26 25.45 -5.39
CA MET A 623 11.76 24.82 -4.15
C MET A 623 11.70 23.30 -4.33
N PRO A 624 12.37 22.50 -3.47
CA PRO A 624 12.38 21.06 -3.63
C PRO A 624 11.01 20.49 -3.27
N LEU A 625 10.58 19.44 -3.99
CA LEU A 625 9.27 18.81 -3.78
C LEU A 625 9.03 18.42 -2.32
N ARG A 626 10.04 17.95 -1.60
CA ARG A 626 9.92 17.62 -0.16
C ARG A 626 9.41 18.79 0.68
N ASP A 627 9.79 20.02 0.33
CA ASP A 627 9.39 21.23 1.06
C ASP A 627 7.96 21.63 0.66
N VAL A 628 7.57 21.43 -0.60
CA VAL A 628 6.18 21.56 -1.07
C VAL A 628 5.27 20.57 -0.32
N LEU A 629 5.63 19.28 -0.29
CA LEU A 629 4.88 18.23 0.41
C LEU A 629 4.81 18.45 1.93
N ALA A 630 5.86 19.04 2.51
CA ALA A 630 5.87 19.46 3.92
C ALA A 630 5.15 20.80 4.18
N GLN A 631 4.44 21.35 3.19
CA GLN A 631 3.72 22.63 3.26
C GLN A 631 4.59 23.81 3.71
N ARG A 632 5.84 23.88 3.24
CA ARG A 632 6.75 25.01 3.51
C ARG A 632 6.48 26.20 2.58
N TYR A 633 5.22 26.44 2.27
CA TYR A 633 4.70 27.56 1.49
C TYR A 633 3.62 28.29 2.30
N ARG A 634 3.16 29.45 1.83
CA ARG A 634 2.05 30.16 2.46
C ARG A 634 0.72 29.52 2.07
N GLY A 635 -0.14 29.30 3.07
CA GLY A 635 -1.51 28.83 2.85
C GLY A 635 -1.67 27.31 2.98
N SER A 636 -2.91 26.84 2.84
CA SER A 636 -3.26 25.43 2.89
C SER A 636 -4.51 25.14 2.05
N ARG A 637 -4.57 23.94 1.48
CA ARG A 637 -5.75 23.41 0.77
C ARG A 637 -6.48 22.40 1.66
N TYR A 638 -7.77 22.59 1.90
CA TYR A 638 -8.59 21.76 2.77
C TYR A 638 -9.63 21.01 1.95
N SER A 639 -9.54 19.69 1.95
CA SER A 639 -10.48 18.80 1.27
C SER A 639 -11.54 18.29 2.23
N PHE A 640 -12.80 18.29 1.80
CA PHE A 640 -13.89 17.77 2.62
C PHE A 640 -13.69 16.27 2.92
N GLY A 641 -14.03 15.86 4.14
CA GLY A 641 -13.76 14.52 4.67
C GLY A 641 -12.52 14.45 5.55
N TYR A 642 -11.61 15.43 5.47
CA TYR A 642 -10.47 15.54 6.38
C TYR A 642 -10.87 16.16 7.73
N PRO A 643 -10.07 15.96 8.80
CA PRO A 643 -10.44 16.39 10.16
C PRO A 643 -10.82 17.87 10.34
N ALA A 644 -10.27 18.77 9.51
CA ALA A 644 -10.59 20.21 9.57
C ALA A 644 -11.94 20.57 8.92
N CYS A 645 -12.45 19.74 8.01
CA CYS A 645 -13.75 19.90 7.33
C CYS A 645 -14.37 18.52 7.01
N PRO A 646 -14.81 17.76 8.03
CA PRO A 646 -15.12 16.34 7.91
C PRO A 646 -16.40 16.02 7.12
N ASN A 647 -17.21 17.02 6.78
CA ASN A 647 -18.47 16.81 6.09
C ASN A 647 -18.28 16.71 4.56
N VAL A 648 -18.13 15.48 4.06
CA VAL A 648 -17.93 15.20 2.62
C VAL A 648 -19.04 15.79 1.74
N ALA A 649 -20.29 15.82 2.21
CA ALA A 649 -21.45 16.33 1.45
C ALA A 649 -21.30 17.79 1.00
N ASP A 650 -20.49 18.59 1.71
CA ASP A 650 -20.26 20.00 1.36
C ASP A 650 -19.54 20.16 0.02
N SER A 651 -18.81 19.14 -0.45
CA SER A 651 -18.26 19.11 -1.81
C SER A 651 -19.33 19.27 -2.90
N ARG A 652 -20.60 18.92 -2.66
CA ARG A 652 -21.67 19.11 -3.67
C ARG A 652 -21.87 20.58 -4.02
N GLN A 653 -21.89 21.43 -3.00
CA GLN A 653 -22.03 22.89 -3.19
C GLN A 653 -20.80 23.43 -3.93
N GLN A 654 -19.61 22.98 -3.53
CA GLN A 654 -18.35 23.35 -4.17
C GLN A 654 -18.33 22.96 -5.67
N LEU A 655 -18.71 21.73 -6.01
CA LEU A 655 -18.75 21.26 -7.40
C LEU A 655 -19.79 22.02 -8.23
N ALA A 656 -20.97 22.29 -7.64
CA ALA A 656 -22.01 23.06 -8.30
C ALA A 656 -21.56 24.49 -8.61
N TRP A 657 -20.90 25.17 -7.66
CA TRP A 657 -20.38 26.51 -7.88
C TRP A 657 -19.25 26.51 -8.89
N LEU A 658 -18.33 25.54 -8.84
CA LEU A 658 -17.27 25.39 -9.85
C LEU A 658 -17.78 24.92 -11.22
N ALA A 659 -19.06 24.55 -11.37
CA ALA A 659 -19.60 23.91 -12.57
C ALA A 659 -18.67 22.76 -13.04
N ALA A 660 -18.39 21.84 -12.11
CA ALA A 660 -17.44 20.74 -12.29
C ALA A 660 -17.96 19.64 -13.25
N ASP A 661 -19.24 19.68 -13.62
CA ASP A 661 -19.80 18.87 -14.70
C ASP A 661 -19.06 19.09 -16.03
N ARG A 662 -18.52 20.31 -16.25
CA ARG A 662 -17.70 20.64 -17.42
C ARG A 662 -16.40 19.84 -17.52
N ILE A 663 -15.91 19.30 -16.40
CA ILE A 663 -14.73 18.41 -16.36
C ILE A 663 -15.11 16.94 -16.21
N GLY A 664 -16.41 16.61 -16.25
CA GLY A 664 -16.92 15.26 -16.04
C GLY A 664 -16.88 14.79 -14.58
N LEU A 665 -16.73 15.72 -13.62
CA LEU A 665 -16.66 15.38 -12.19
C LEU A 665 -18.01 15.63 -11.53
N SER A 666 -18.52 14.60 -10.84
CA SER A 666 -19.80 14.64 -10.13
C SER A 666 -19.71 13.98 -8.75
N MET A 667 -20.81 13.99 -8.00
CA MET A 667 -20.94 13.24 -6.75
C MET A 667 -22.18 12.36 -6.79
N ASP A 668 -22.02 11.10 -6.41
CA ASP A 668 -23.13 10.15 -6.28
C ASP A 668 -23.97 10.41 -5.03
N ASP A 669 -25.03 9.63 -4.78
CA ASP A 669 -25.91 9.76 -3.60
C ASP A 669 -25.21 9.46 -2.26
N SER A 670 -24.01 8.91 -2.30
CA SER A 670 -23.21 8.50 -1.15
C SER A 670 -22.14 9.55 -0.77
N ASP A 671 -22.23 10.72 -1.40
CA ASP A 671 -21.31 11.86 -1.29
C ASP A 671 -19.90 11.56 -1.80
N GLN A 672 -19.72 10.59 -2.71
CA GLN A 672 -18.41 10.24 -3.27
C GLN A 672 -18.19 10.83 -4.65
N LEU A 673 -16.95 11.25 -4.92
CA LEU A 673 -16.56 11.81 -6.22
C LEU A 673 -16.54 10.74 -7.31
N GLU A 674 -16.98 11.12 -8.50
CA GLU A 674 -16.94 10.28 -9.70
C GLU A 674 -16.46 11.11 -10.90
N PRO A 675 -15.35 10.74 -11.57
CA PRO A 675 -14.50 9.55 -11.34
C PRO A 675 -13.72 9.56 -10.01
N GLU A 676 -13.29 8.38 -9.55
CA GLU A 676 -12.65 8.20 -8.24
C GLU A 676 -11.25 8.84 -8.13
N GLN A 677 -10.49 8.92 -9.22
CA GLN A 677 -9.18 9.56 -9.25
C GLN A 677 -9.33 11.09 -9.32
N SER A 678 -9.96 11.65 -8.29
CA SER A 678 -10.37 13.06 -8.20
C SER A 678 -10.25 13.58 -6.78
N THR A 679 -10.06 14.89 -6.64
CA THR A 679 -10.09 15.54 -5.32
C THR A 679 -10.60 16.97 -5.44
N THR A 680 -11.11 17.51 -4.33
CA THR A 680 -11.65 18.87 -4.23
C THR A 680 -11.05 19.56 -3.02
N ALA A 681 -10.86 20.89 -3.08
CA ALA A 681 -10.34 21.63 -1.91
C ALA A 681 -10.77 23.09 -1.88
N LEU A 682 -11.02 23.58 -0.67
CA LEU A 682 -11.02 25.01 -0.34
C LEU A 682 -9.57 25.45 -0.12
N VAL A 683 -9.18 26.64 -0.58
CA VAL A 683 -7.80 27.12 -0.39
C VAL A 683 -7.79 28.37 0.47
N ALA A 684 -7.14 28.31 1.64
CA ALA A 684 -6.92 29.48 2.48
C ALA A 684 -5.46 29.91 2.40
N LEU A 685 -5.19 31.12 1.91
CA LEU A 685 -3.82 31.67 1.75
C LEU A 685 -3.37 32.57 2.88
N HIS A 686 -4.07 32.53 4.02
CA HIS A 686 -3.65 33.22 5.24
C HIS A 686 -2.28 32.72 5.70
N SER A 687 -1.43 33.60 6.23
CA SER A 687 -0.09 33.24 6.72
C SER A 687 -0.05 32.20 7.86
N GLN A 688 -1.17 31.98 8.55
CA GLN A 688 -1.28 31.07 9.68
C GLN A 688 -2.04 29.78 9.32
N ALA A 689 -2.55 29.67 8.09
CA ALA A 689 -3.25 28.49 7.60
C ALA A 689 -2.31 27.28 7.61
N ARG A 690 -2.79 26.18 8.19
CA ARG A 690 -2.09 24.90 8.34
C ARG A 690 -3.11 23.81 8.64
N TYR A 691 -2.76 22.56 8.38
CA TYR A 691 -3.62 21.44 8.78
C TYR A 691 -3.79 21.35 10.31
N PHE A 692 -5.02 21.05 10.73
CA PHE A 692 -5.41 20.83 12.12
C PHE A 692 -6.57 19.82 12.19
N SER A 693 -6.82 19.29 13.38
CA SER A 693 -7.97 18.44 13.69
C SER A 693 -8.96 19.23 14.53
N ALA A 694 -10.23 19.25 14.14
CA ALA A 694 -11.27 20.01 14.83
C ALA A 694 -11.81 19.32 16.09
#